data_AF-A0A9D1SH81-F1
#
_entry.id   AF-A0A9D1SH81-F1
#
_cell.length_a   1.000
_cell.length_b   1.000
_cell.length_c   1.000
_cell.angle_alpha   90.00
_cell.angle_beta   90.00
_cell.angle_gamma   90.00
#
_symmetry.space_group_name_H-M   'P 1'
#
loop_
_entity.id
_entity.type
_entity.pdbx_description
1 polymer ?
#
loop_
_entity_poly.entity_id
_entity_poly.type
_entity_poly.pdbx_seq_one_letter_code
_entity_poly.pdbx_strand_id
1 'polypeptide(L)'
;MKRLLLKIALIVIAAALLTAVLVACDPVDPPYVDRYPIEDGPDNDPFLDHTTKDQAIDKAVDSMENLLNHLDTEEASETGYYVGANMTINTEGGARGDSAFRLNLQANLYTYPYEIKDADGNVILDPDTGLPLVDEEALAIHNDRIRYSDMILEWYDGATNEMLIGFYFDGINRNAVDDGNDLYLNLQGSKRIFRDFGNSVLFQQIVRLITSFNLETLIGSATEGGTADSSFQTLRDALDMAIDNNYQQTINGNESTIFFDSVNLTQLSSDINDYINSIFSPFEDKLDPLSNKYLGFLISTLGNTSITTINSDMQFVMEPNENLDNRDIMTALIIDASGGSNVQSNSATGSTISIPYDLHAEARYSIRTSSDITFDKVGYTEYSYGDYEYTGDMFIPMLGLQLDVLLRTNVNEYDNTINEVYMACRDLATDDLMLGLYYKDELIYVDVEGIQDLYGGVQIEDLGLPKAYRDGFDLADTLSKLFDLIDEYIVIAVDNILYGNNTAEGEESQFEQITGVIVDNMESTMKDESDPSSRATMQIRIDFEMIRKILSMTSETGTEYTVEQLILILNNQFNIDIQSIASIAGVSIEELIEKSYFYLTYDVDYYSIKLEVYSTAEMSDEEIAETGPLQVLRMDLYPQHIGEEVRIVFPSFEGFKEFQDVMTYSGYLEGQFLFAATEEVDLSMLLGSFMGDESGLNTPFILPEAADIYFTLYYDQYIREQFLDNGRWTRRARSAFSLYLYMVVEDTVTPLAHVYANDVSLNTADPVEELGYVWLQYDCLDGYIGEDGRDYTLPRFKVREDHFVRGFYAYMGYDFDSEDDDVVLGLTDIVGALMEDSWATFEPDVIRVTTSNQTIKDFFRVDELIGTVSAQIGFKQRVFNIDELESGFAMYTVGDLEDLKGNSVYSVKLHETIPVIFDFGTSITVKDMFFLYDEDSIAVVNEQQFYMPTTKNLFMGVSRDYNVEILTEAGRLAIDNLRLIGDNGQNLYEWEPLEPVPDTAEAYYGGTGISGTYP
;
A
#
# COMPACT_ATOMS: atom_id res chain seq x y z
N MET A 1 18.71 -7.36 -40.06
CA MET A 1 18.02 -7.16 -41.36
C MET A 1 17.68 -8.40 -42.21
N LYS A 2 18.34 -9.57 -42.11
CA LYS A 2 18.04 -10.77 -42.94
C LYS A 2 16.55 -11.25 -42.73
N ARG A 3 16.06 -11.60 -41.53
CA ARG A 3 14.58 -11.63 -41.23
C ARG A 3 13.91 -10.24 -41.13
N LEU A 4 14.52 -9.06 -41.33
CA LEU A 4 13.79 -7.77 -41.16
C LEU A 4 12.78 -7.65 -42.28
N LEU A 5 13.12 -8.13 -43.48
CA LEU A 5 12.23 -7.97 -44.62
C LEU A 5 11.25 -9.15 -44.72
N LEU A 6 11.60 -10.37 -44.30
CA LEU A 6 10.57 -11.36 -43.93
C LEU A 6 9.87 -11.05 -42.57
N LYS A 7 10.26 -10.01 -41.81
CA LYS A 7 9.48 -9.47 -40.66
C LYS A 7 8.89 -8.11 -40.96
N ILE A 8 9.07 -7.57 -42.14
CA ILE A 8 8.20 -6.54 -42.68
C ILE A 8 7.12 -7.25 -43.47
N ALA A 9 7.40 -8.41 -44.08
CA ALA A 9 6.39 -9.44 -44.25
C ALA A 9 5.78 -9.81 -42.88
N LEU A 10 6.45 -10.54 -41.98
CA LEU A 10 5.83 -11.09 -40.76
C LEU A 10 5.43 -10.08 -39.68
N ILE A 11 5.82 -8.81 -39.69
CA ILE A 11 5.39 -7.77 -38.71
C ILE A 11 4.62 -6.63 -39.37
N VAL A 12 4.68 -6.39 -40.68
CA VAL A 12 3.52 -5.74 -41.30
C VAL A 12 2.37 -6.76 -41.45
N ILE A 13 2.64 -8.08 -41.41
CA ILE A 13 1.66 -9.18 -41.18
C ILE A 13 1.35 -9.39 -39.69
N ALA A 14 2.28 -9.27 -38.72
CA ALA A 14 1.90 -9.38 -37.30
C ALA A 14 1.20 -8.10 -36.81
N ALA A 15 1.60 -6.92 -37.31
CA ALA A 15 0.80 -5.71 -37.19
C ALA A 15 -0.46 -5.76 -38.07
N ALA A 16 -0.45 -6.51 -39.19
CA ALA A 16 -1.70 -6.86 -39.87
C ALA A 16 -2.62 -7.64 -38.96
N LEU A 17 -2.08 -8.64 -38.27
CA LEU A 17 -2.85 -9.60 -37.52
C LEU A 17 -3.31 -9.00 -36.21
N LEU A 18 -2.45 -8.21 -35.55
CA LEU A 18 -2.82 -7.23 -34.53
C LEU A 18 -4.10 -6.46 -34.87
N THR A 19 -4.42 -6.14 -36.12
CA THR A 19 -5.69 -5.43 -36.45
C THR A 19 -6.69 -6.20 -37.31
N ALA A 20 -6.31 -7.32 -37.94
CA ALA A 20 -7.20 -8.30 -38.56
C ALA A 20 -8.05 -9.06 -37.51
N VAL A 21 -7.54 -9.06 -36.29
CA VAL A 21 -8.18 -9.63 -35.09
C VAL A 21 -9.22 -8.69 -34.49
N LEU A 22 -9.23 -7.42 -34.91
CA LEU A 22 -9.99 -6.35 -34.28
C LEU A 22 -11.19 -5.94 -35.14
N VAL A 23 -12.38 -6.27 -34.63
CA VAL A 23 -13.70 -5.72 -35.00
C VAL A 23 -14.05 -5.81 -36.50
N ALA A 24 -14.83 -6.85 -36.84
CA ALA A 24 -15.36 -7.12 -38.18
C ALA A 24 -16.31 -6.03 -38.74
N CYS A 25 -17.00 -6.33 -39.86
CA CYS A 25 -17.83 -5.44 -40.72
C CYS A 25 -16.97 -4.59 -41.68
N ASP A 26 -17.32 -4.33 -42.94
CA ASP A 26 -18.37 -4.84 -43.85
C ASP A 26 -17.96 -4.44 -45.31
N PRO A 27 -18.54 -5.02 -46.39
CA PRO A 27 -17.80 -5.14 -47.65
C PRO A 27 -17.84 -3.91 -48.57
N VAL A 28 -16.67 -3.57 -49.13
CA VAL A 28 -16.53 -2.79 -50.36
C VAL A 28 -16.18 -3.73 -51.51
N ASP A 29 -17.04 -3.82 -52.54
CA ASP A 29 -16.72 -4.52 -53.81
C ASP A 29 -15.35 -4.03 -54.32
N PRO A 30 -14.29 -4.87 -54.34
CA PRO A 30 -13.01 -4.42 -54.85
C PRO A 30 -13.16 -4.17 -56.36
N PRO A 31 -12.87 -2.95 -56.86
CA PRO A 31 -12.64 -2.79 -58.28
C PRO A 31 -11.37 -3.58 -58.60
N TYR A 32 -11.53 -4.80 -59.14
CA TYR A 32 -10.43 -5.68 -59.54
C TYR A 32 -9.71 -5.04 -60.74
N VAL A 33 -8.81 -4.13 -60.40
CA VAL A 33 -7.82 -3.51 -61.24
C VAL A 33 -6.50 -4.16 -60.84
N ASP A 34 -5.80 -4.73 -61.81
CA ASP A 34 -4.40 -5.15 -61.66
C ASP A 34 -3.60 -3.98 -61.09
N ARG A 35 -3.24 -4.04 -59.80
CA ARG A 35 -2.57 -2.91 -59.12
C ARG A 35 -1.10 -2.79 -59.51
N TYR A 36 -0.49 -3.89 -59.93
CA TYR A 36 0.85 -3.93 -60.50
C TYR A 36 0.78 -4.38 -61.97
N PRO A 37 0.46 -3.46 -62.90
CA PRO A 37 0.69 -3.73 -64.31
C PRO A 37 2.20 -3.81 -64.55
N ILE A 38 2.75 -5.01 -64.45
CA ILE A 38 3.95 -5.35 -65.21
C ILE A 38 3.60 -5.03 -66.66
N GLU A 39 4.26 -4.04 -67.27
CA GLU A 39 4.01 -3.66 -68.67
C GLU A 39 4.58 -4.73 -69.62
N ASP A 40 4.03 -5.95 -69.55
CA ASP A 40 4.42 -7.05 -70.44
C ASP A 40 4.01 -6.74 -71.88
N GLY A 41 4.95 -6.97 -72.80
CA GLY A 41 4.83 -6.56 -74.17
C GLY A 41 6.08 -6.87 -74.99
N PRO A 42 6.02 -6.68 -76.32
CA PRO A 42 7.08 -7.10 -77.24
C PRO A 42 8.45 -6.42 -77.02
N ASP A 43 8.48 -5.33 -76.27
CA ASP A 43 9.69 -4.58 -75.93
C ASP A 43 10.32 -5.06 -74.59
N ASN A 44 9.59 -5.84 -73.76
CA ASN A 44 10.05 -6.43 -72.49
C ASN A 44 10.41 -7.93 -72.58
N ASP A 45 10.04 -8.61 -73.66
CA ASP A 45 10.53 -9.94 -74.08
C ASP A 45 12.09 -10.12 -73.98
N PRO A 46 12.94 -9.07 -74.15
CA PRO A 46 14.39 -9.15 -73.93
C PRO A 46 14.87 -9.00 -72.47
N PHE A 47 13.99 -8.61 -71.55
CA PHE A 47 14.31 -8.33 -70.13
C PHE A 47 13.68 -9.34 -69.15
N LEU A 48 12.82 -10.24 -69.64
CA LEU A 48 12.40 -11.45 -68.94
C LEU A 48 13.59 -12.42 -68.84
N ASP A 49 14.25 -12.44 -67.68
CA ASP A 49 15.46 -13.23 -67.47
C ASP A 49 15.16 -14.74 -67.33
N HIS A 50 16.18 -15.58 -67.54
CA HIS A 50 16.15 -17.03 -67.35
C HIS A 50 16.69 -17.44 -65.97
N THR A 51 16.54 -16.57 -64.98
CA THR A 51 16.91 -16.75 -63.57
C THR A 51 16.28 -18.03 -63.02
N THR A 52 17.03 -18.85 -62.29
CA THR A 52 16.46 -19.97 -61.54
C THR A 52 15.87 -19.52 -60.21
N LYS A 53 14.94 -20.31 -59.67
CA LYS A 53 14.36 -20.12 -58.33
C LYS A 53 15.42 -19.77 -57.28
N ASP A 54 16.46 -20.61 -57.20
CA ASP A 54 17.61 -20.47 -56.30
C ASP A 54 18.23 -19.08 -56.42
N GLN A 55 18.45 -18.59 -57.65
CA GLN A 55 19.05 -17.28 -57.93
C GLN A 55 18.12 -16.11 -57.60
N ALA A 56 16.80 -16.28 -57.73
CA ALA A 56 15.82 -15.26 -57.35
C ALA A 56 15.71 -15.12 -55.81
N ILE A 57 15.73 -16.25 -55.10
CA ILE A 57 15.79 -16.30 -53.63
C ILE A 57 17.12 -15.72 -53.15
N ASP A 58 18.26 -16.18 -53.71
CA ASP A 58 19.59 -15.66 -53.39
C ASP A 58 19.65 -14.14 -53.55
N LYS A 59 19.22 -13.63 -54.71
CA LYS A 59 19.27 -12.19 -54.97
C LYS A 59 18.40 -11.38 -54.00
N ALA A 60 17.21 -11.87 -53.63
CA ALA A 60 16.38 -11.24 -52.60
C ALA A 60 17.12 -11.21 -51.25
N VAL A 61 17.50 -12.38 -50.74
CA VAL A 61 18.13 -12.58 -49.43
C VAL A 61 19.45 -11.80 -49.30
N ASP A 62 20.29 -11.81 -50.33
CA ASP A 62 21.59 -11.14 -50.34
C ASP A 62 21.45 -9.60 -50.45
N SER A 63 20.41 -9.08 -51.14
CA SER A 63 20.15 -7.63 -51.18
C SER A 63 19.75 -7.05 -49.81
N MET A 64 19.14 -7.88 -48.98
CA MET A 64 18.76 -7.58 -47.61
C MET A 64 19.96 -7.68 -46.65
N GLU A 65 20.96 -8.50 -46.99
CA GLU A 65 22.26 -8.52 -46.28
C GLU A 65 23.03 -7.22 -46.53
N ASN A 66 23.09 -6.77 -47.79
CA ASN A 66 23.82 -5.56 -48.15
C ASN A 66 23.22 -4.31 -47.47
N LEU A 67 21.91 -4.29 -47.20
CA LEU A 67 21.26 -3.26 -46.39
C LEU A 67 21.64 -3.36 -44.90
N LEU A 68 21.63 -4.57 -44.29
CA LEU A 68 22.09 -4.77 -42.90
C LEU A 68 23.50 -4.22 -42.71
N ASN A 69 24.43 -4.72 -43.53
CA ASN A 69 25.85 -4.46 -43.43
C ASN A 69 26.22 -3.00 -43.74
N HIS A 70 25.24 -2.15 -44.10
CA HIS A 70 25.40 -0.71 -44.24
C HIS A 70 24.82 0.08 -43.06
N LEU A 71 23.61 -0.28 -42.58
CA LEU A 71 23.03 0.39 -41.40
C LEU A 71 23.80 0.08 -40.10
N ASP A 72 24.47 -1.07 -40.04
CA ASP A 72 25.42 -1.44 -38.98
C ASP A 72 26.76 -0.69 -39.02
N THR A 73 26.92 0.34 -39.87
CA THR A 73 28.18 1.10 -40.01
C THR A 73 28.13 2.48 -39.35
N GLU A 74 29.29 2.97 -38.94
CA GLU A 74 29.48 4.35 -38.47
C GLU A 74 29.06 5.41 -39.53
N GLU A 75 29.10 5.06 -40.83
CA GLU A 75 28.74 5.97 -41.94
C GLU A 75 27.28 6.40 -41.88
N ALA A 76 26.36 5.51 -41.46
CA ALA A 76 24.94 5.81 -41.29
C ALA A 76 24.70 6.96 -40.28
N SER A 77 25.61 7.15 -39.32
CA SER A 77 25.54 8.22 -38.32
C SER A 77 25.87 9.61 -38.87
N GLU A 78 26.63 9.69 -39.97
CA GLU A 78 26.98 10.97 -40.62
C GLU A 78 26.05 11.28 -41.81
N THR A 79 25.64 10.27 -42.57
CA THR A 79 24.85 10.44 -43.80
C THR A 79 23.34 10.47 -43.55
N GLY A 80 22.86 9.66 -42.60
CA GLY A 80 21.44 9.44 -42.35
C GLY A 80 20.74 8.64 -43.45
N TYR A 81 19.71 7.88 -43.08
CA TYR A 81 18.96 7.01 -43.97
C TYR A 81 17.45 7.19 -43.82
N TYR A 82 16.70 6.88 -44.87
CA TYR A 82 15.26 6.92 -44.87
C TYR A 82 14.67 5.53 -44.62
N VAL A 83 13.67 5.48 -43.73
CA VAL A 83 12.78 4.35 -43.50
C VAL A 83 11.35 4.83 -43.69
N GLY A 84 10.56 4.13 -44.50
CA GLY A 84 9.12 4.30 -44.57
C GLY A 84 8.41 2.96 -44.41
N ALA A 85 7.27 2.93 -43.74
CA ALA A 85 6.39 1.77 -43.67
C ALA A 85 4.91 2.20 -43.73
N ASN A 86 4.22 1.79 -44.79
CA ASN A 86 2.78 1.89 -44.93
C ASN A 86 2.14 0.52 -44.65
N MET A 87 1.01 0.53 -43.96
CA MET A 87 0.24 -0.64 -43.64
C MET A 87 -1.25 -0.35 -43.78
N THR A 88 -2.03 -1.27 -44.35
CA THR A 88 -3.49 -1.17 -44.42
C THR A 88 -4.13 -2.54 -44.33
N ILE A 89 -5.10 -2.71 -43.43
CA ILE A 89 -5.72 -3.99 -43.09
C ILE A 89 -7.23 -3.86 -43.19
N ASN A 90 -7.92 -4.91 -43.64
CA ASN A 90 -9.37 -4.94 -43.83
C ASN A 90 -9.93 -6.33 -43.43
N THR A 91 -11.17 -6.40 -42.95
CA THR A 91 -11.86 -7.67 -42.59
C THR A 91 -13.32 -7.67 -43.06
N GLU A 92 -13.94 -8.86 -43.24
CA GLU A 92 -15.33 -8.96 -43.73
C GLU A 92 -16.38 -9.30 -42.65
N GLY A 93 -17.51 -8.58 -42.67
CA GLY A 93 -18.84 -9.10 -42.32
C GLY A 93 -19.38 -8.91 -40.89
N GLY A 94 -20.40 -8.05 -40.67
CA GLY A 94 -21.12 -8.07 -39.38
C GLY A 94 -22.07 -6.93 -38.93
N ALA A 95 -22.25 -5.84 -39.68
CA ALA A 95 -23.13 -4.69 -39.39
C ALA A 95 -22.82 -3.70 -38.22
N ARG A 96 -21.71 -2.95 -38.30
CA ARG A 96 -21.65 -1.48 -38.00
C ARG A 96 -20.29 -0.83 -38.36
N GLY A 97 -20.13 -0.25 -39.55
CA GLY A 97 -19.19 0.88 -39.75
C GLY A 97 -18.04 0.73 -40.75
N ASP A 98 -17.84 -0.47 -41.32
CA ASP A 98 -16.94 -0.74 -42.45
C ASP A 98 -15.43 -0.53 -42.12
N SER A 99 -14.89 -1.41 -41.27
CA SER A 99 -13.57 -1.29 -40.61
C SER A 99 -12.35 -1.53 -41.50
N ALA A 100 -11.32 -0.71 -41.27
CA ALA A 100 -9.94 -0.96 -41.65
C ALA A 100 -8.98 -0.40 -40.58
N PHE A 101 -7.68 -0.64 -40.72
CA PHE A 101 -6.63 0.07 -39.98
C PHE A 101 -5.59 0.62 -40.95
N ARG A 102 -4.97 1.75 -40.61
CA ARG A 102 -3.83 2.29 -41.37
C ARG A 102 -2.74 2.83 -40.46
N LEU A 103 -1.50 2.41 -40.72
CA LEU A 103 -0.29 2.98 -40.14
C LEU A 103 0.59 3.56 -41.25
N ASN A 104 1.13 4.74 -41.03
CA ASN A 104 2.10 5.41 -41.89
C ASN A 104 3.28 5.88 -41.03
N LEU A 105 4.41 5.18 -41.12
CA LEU A 105 5.70 5.56 -40.54
C LEU A 105 6.59 6.13 -41.66
N GLN A 106 7.21 7.28 -41.42
CA GLN A 106 8.26 7.86 -42.28
C GLN A 106 9.32 8.49 -41.37
N ALA A 107 10.58 8.10 -41.53
CA ALA A 107 11.66 8.56 -40.67
C ALA A 107 12.96 8.81 -41.45
N ASN A 108 13.63 9.91 -41.15
CA ASN A 108 15.02 10.18 -41.50
C ASN A 108 15.85 9.86 -40.26
N LEU A 109 16.52 8.71 -40.22
CA LEU A 109 17.18 8.20 -39.02
C LEU A 109 18.69 8.41 -39.07
N TYR A 110 19.26 8.78 -37.91
CA TYR A 110 20.69 8.90 -37.69
C TYR A 110 21.11 8.00 -36.52
N THR A 111 21.54 6.77 -36.81
CA THR A 111 21.96 5.78 -35.79
C THR A 111 23.46 5.58 -35.77
N TYR A 112 23.98 5.09 -34.64
CA TYR A 112 25.37 4.63 -34.48
C TYR A 112 25.38 3.18 -33.96
N PRO A 113 26.26 2.27 -34.42
CA PRO A 113 26.32 0.91 -33.90
C PRO A 113 26.92 0.87 -32.48
N TYR A 114 26.20 0.25 -31.52
CA TYR A 114 26.60 0.21 -30.10
C TYR A 114 26.60 -1.19 -29.46
N GLU A 115 26.06 -2.21 -30.13
CA GLU A 115 26.09 -3.60 -29.66
C GLU A 115 27.48 -4.21 -29.84
N ILE A 116 27.98 -4.93 -28.83
CA ILE A 116 29.27 -5.60 -28.88
C ILE A 116 29.15 -6.88 -29.72
N LYS A 117 29.99 -6.99 -30.75
CA LYS A 117 30.00 -8.10 -31.71
C LYS A 117 31.28 -8.93 -31.62
N ASP A 118 31.16 -10.21 -31.97
CA ASP A 118 32.27 -11.17 -31.97
C ASP A 118 33.20 -11.05 -33.21
N ALA A 119 34.10 -12.01 -33.38
CA ALA A 119 35.08 -12.00 -34.47
C ALA A 119 34.51 -12.36 -35.86
N ASP A 120 33.31 -12.94 -35.91
CA ASP A 120 32.60 -13.31 -37.14
C ASP A 120 31.44 -12.33 -37.44
N GLY A 121 31.06 -11.48 -36.48
CA GLY A 121 30.13 -10.35 -36.61
C GLY A 121 28.81 -10.51 -35.84
N ASN A 122 28.66 -11.58 -35.05
CA ASN A 122 27.44 -11.90 -34.30
C ASN A 122 27.35 -11.06 -33.02
N VAL A 123 26.15 -10.75 -32.54
CA VAL A 123 25.96 -9.99 -31.29
C VAL A 123 26.27 -10.88 -30.08
N ILE A 124 27.07 -10.37 -29.14
CA ILE A 124 27.37 -11.09 -27.90
C ILE A 124 26.25 -10.81 -26.88
N LEU A 125 25.55 -11.86 -26.47
CA LEU A 125 24.56 -11.78 -25.40
C LEU A 125 25.24 -11.97 -24.02
N ASP A 126 24.69 -11.30 -23.02
CA ASP A 126 24.96 -11.53 -21.60
C ASP A 126 24.42 -12.92 -21.18
N PRO A 127 25.20 -13.72 -20.42
CA PRO A 127 24.85 -15.10 -20.12
C PRO A 127 23.85 -15.27 -18.97
N ASP A 128 23.62 -14.23 -18.16
CA ASP A 128 22.75 -14.28 -16.99
C ASP A 128 21.36 -13.65 -17.27
N THR A 129 21.29 -12.69 -18.23
CA THR A 129 20.06 -11.98 -18.63
C THR A 129 19.58 -12.29 -20.06
N GLY A 130 20.45 -12.79 -20.94
CA GLY A 130 20.12 -13.06 -22.35
C GLY A 130 20.04 -11.83 -23.27
N LEU A 131 20.36 -10.63 -22.74
CA LEU A 131 20.30 -9.36 -23.47
C LEU A 131 21.63 -9.04 -24.20
N PRO A 132 21.65 -8.24 -25.29
CA PRO A 132 22.89 -7.81 -25.93
C PRO A 132 23.84 -7.02 -25.00
N LEU A 133 25.11 -7.40 -25.00
CA LEU A 133 26.16 -6.57 -24.41
C LEU A 133 26.36 -5.30 -25.24
N VAL A 134 26.47 -4.15 -24.58
CA VAL A 134 26.60 -2.82 -25.21
C VAL A 134 27.90 -2.13 -24.83
N ASP A 135 28.43 -1.33 -25.75
CA ASP A 135 29.52 -0.39 -25.47
C ASP A 135 28.90 0.95 -25.04
N GLU A 136 29.11 1.34 -23.77
CA GLU A 136 28.54 2.56 -23.18
C GLU A 136 28.97 3.85 -23.92
N GLU A 137 30.21 3.92 -24.44
CA GLU A 137 30.70 5.09 -25.17
C GLU A 137 30.03 5.16 -26.55
N ALA A 138 29.83 4.00 -27.20
CA ALA A 138 29.08 3.90 -28.46
C ALA A 138 27.57 4.17 -28.29
N LEU A 139 26.96 3.73 -27.19
CA LEU A 139 25.55 3.98 -26.86
C LEU A 139 25.31 5.47 -26.57
N ALA A 140 26.22 6.14 -25.86
CA ALA A 140 26.17 7.58 -25.68
C ALA A 140 26.26 8.34 -27.02
N ILE A 141 27.06 7.85 -27.97
CA ILE A 141 27.11 8.39 -29.35
C ILE A 141 25.81 8.10 -30.11
N HIS A 142 25.22 6.91 -29.97
CA HIS A 142 23.91 6.58 -30.56
C HIS A 142 22.83 7.54 -30.07
N ASN A 143 22.73 7.73 -28.74
CA ASN A 143 21.73 8.60 -28.12
C ASN A 143 21.94 10.08 -28.49
N ASP A 144 23.18 10.54 -28.71
CA ASP A 144 23.41 11.87 -29.32
C ASP A 144 22.93 11.93 -30.79
N ARG A 145 23.16 10.88 -31.57
CA ARG A 145 22.85 10.83 -33.01
C ARG A 145 21.35 10.76 -33.30
N ILE A 146 20.58 9.94 -32.58
CA ILE A 146 19.16 9.73 -32.91
C ILE A 146 18.31 10.99 -32.77
N ARG A 147 18.73 11.97 -31.94
CA ARG A 147 18.06 13.28 -31.79
C ARG A 147 18.13 14.16 -33.04
N TYR A 148 19.01 13.86 -34.00
CA TYR A 148 19.03 14.52 -35.31
C TYR A 148 18.00 13.92 -36.29
N SER A 149 17.26 12.89 -35.88
CA SER A 149 16.29 12.20 -36.74
C SER A 149 14.97 12.96 -36.85
N ASP A 150 14.33 12.92 -38.02
CA ASP A 150 12.94 13.33 -38.21
C ASP A 150 12.05 12.09 -38.21
N MET A 151 10.85 12.16 -37.62
CA MET A 151 9.91 11.03 -37.61
C MET A 151 8.47 11.50 -37.76
N ILE A 152 7.70 10.77 -38.56
CA ILE A 152 6.25 10.86 -38.69
C ILE A 152 5.69 9.46 -38.46
N LEU A 153 4.81 9.29 -37.48
CA LEU A 153 4.08 8.07 -37.20
C LEU A 153 2.59 8.42 -37.05
N GLU A 154 1.81 8.07 -38.06
CA GLU A 154 0.37 8.31 -38.13
C GLU A 154 -0.41 7.01 -38.03
N TRP A 155 -1.33 6.96 -37.07
CA TRP A 155 -2.34 5.92 -36.85
C TRP A 155 -3.70 6.47 -37.24
N TYR A 156 -4.40 5.79 -38.14
CA TYR A 156 -5.79 6.10 -38.48
C TYR A 156 -6.71 4.96 -38.10
N ASP A 157 -7.85 5.30 -37.50
CA ASP A 157 -9.06 4.48 -37.59
C ASP A 157 -9.40 4.37 -39.07
N GLY A 158 -9.28 3.18 -39.66
CA GLY A 158 -9.42 3.01 -41.10
C GLY A 158 -10.87 2.96 -41.58
N ALA A 159 -11.84 2.85 -40.66
CA ALA A 159 -13.28 2.88 -40.94
C ALA A 159 -13.74 4.31 -41.28
N THR A 160 -13.41 5.25 -40.39
CA THR A 160 -13.68 6.67 -40.50
C THR A 160 -12.62 7.43 -41.31
N ASN A 161 -11.40 6.88 -41.39
CA ASN A 161 -10.16 7.58 -41.75
C ASN A 161 -9.87 8.78 -40.82
N GLU A 162 -10.25 8.70 -39.54
CA GLU A 162 -9.89 9.67 -38.52
C GLU A 162 -8.50 9.35 -37.93
N MET A 163 -7.68 10.37 -37.72
CA MET A 163 -6.34 10.22 -37.13
C MET A 163 -6.45 10.03 -35.62
N LEU A 164 -6.19 8.81 -35.16
CA LEU A 164 -6.19 8.44 -33.74
C LEU A 164 -4.93 8.95 -33.05
N ILE A 165 -3.76 8.69 -33.65
CA ILE A 165 -2.47 9.22 -33.21
C ILE A 165 -1.75 9.82 -34.41
N GLY A 166 -1.20 11.03 -34.24
CA GLY A 166 -0.19 11.59 -35.12
C GLY A 166 1.00 12.04 -34.29
N PHE A 167 2.07 11.27 -34.29
CA PHE A 167 3.34 11.54 -33.62
C PHE A 167 4.30 12.11 -34.68
N TYR A 168 4.76 13.34 -34.50
CA TYR A 168 5.70 14.00 -35.42
C TYR A 168 6.87 14.55 -34.62
N PHE A 169 8.04 13.92 -34.73
CA PHE A 169 9.27 14.37 -34.08
C PHE A 169 10.14 15.17 -35.05
N ASP A 170 10.59 16.35 -34.60
CA ASP A 170 11.36 17.32 -35.37
C ASP A 170 12.82 17.32 -34.88
N GLY A 171 13.75 16.84 -35.70
CA GLY A 171 15.13 16.60 -35.28
C GLY A 171 15.94 17.87 -34.98
N ILE A 172 17.06 17.72 -34.27
CA ILE A 172 17.96 18.84 -33.91
C ILE A 172 18.49 19.55 -35.18
N ASN A 173 18.02 20.77 -35.39
CA ASN A 173 18.15 21.50 -36.64
C ASN A 173 19.39 22.41 -36.66
N ARG A 174 20.57 21.84 -37.01
CA ARG A 174 21.93 22.42 -36.89
C ARG A 174 22.16 23.86 -37.44
N ASN A 175 21.23 24.47 -38.19
CA ASN A 175 21.36 25.85 -38.75
C ASN A 175 20.00 26.59 -38.90
N ALA A 176 19.02 26.35 -38.01
CA ALA A 176 17.67 26.93 -38.14
C ALA A 176 17.43 28.19 -37.28
N VAL A 177 16.16 28.59 -37.19
CA VAL A 177 15.61 29.61 -36.26
C VAL A 177 14.69 28.95 -35.21
N ASP A 178 14.60 27.63 -35.30
CA ASP A 178 13.71 26.70 -34.60
C ASP A 178 14.60 25.47 -34.40
N ASP A 179 15.11 25.26 -33.18
CA ASP A 179 16.28 24.40 -32.95
C ASP A 179 15.96 22.89 -32.99
N GLY A 180 14.67 22.53 -32.98
CA GLY A 180 14.16 21.15 -33.02
C GLY A 180 14.22 20.46 -31.65
N ASN A 181 14.35 19.12 -31.66
CA ASN A 181 14.26 18.22 -30.50
C ASN A 181 12.84 18.05 -29.90
N ASP A 182 11.80 18.47 -30.63
CA ASP A 182 10.41 18.53 -30.17
C ASP A 182 9.56 17.35 -30.69
N LEU A 183 8.66 16.83 -29.85
CA LEU A 183 7.54 16.00 -30.29
C LEU A 183 6.26 16.82 -30.43
N TYR A 184 5.70 16.86 -31.63
CA TYR A 184 4.35 17.35 -31.92
C TYR A 184 3.41 16.13 -31.91
N LEU A 185 2.55 16.01 -30.90
CA LEU A 185 1.63 14.89 -30.74
C LEU A 185 0.18 15.32 -30.99
N ASN A 186 -0.55 14.52 -31.76
CA ASN A 186 -1.97 14.66 -32.03
C ASN A 186 -2.71 13.39 -31.56
N LEU A 187 -3.36 13.43 -30.39
CA LEU A 187 -4.20 12.33 -29.89
C LEU A 187 -5.68 12.68 -30.15
N GLN A 188 -6.31 12.03 -31.12
CA GLN A 188 -7.72 12.22 -31.49
C GLN A 188 -8.13 13.71 -31.66
N GLY A 189 -7.26 14.50 -32.28
CA GLY A 189 -7.45 15.94 -32.48
C GLY A 189 -6.88 16.84 -31.37
N SER A 190 -6.48 16.29 -30.22
CA SER A 190 -5.77 17.01 -29.17
C SER A 190 -4.30 17.19 -29.54
N LYS A 191 -3.92 18.41 -29.94
CA LYS A 191 -2.60 18.77 -30.46
C LYS A 191 -1.71 19.42 -29.41
N ARG A 192 -0.61 18.77 -29.04
CA ARG A 192 0.38 19.23 -28.03
C ARG A 192 1.82 19.18 -28.56
N ILE A 193 2.68 20.09 -28.08
CA ILE A 193 4.13 20.07 -28.31
C ILE A 193 4.82 19.72 -27.00
N PHE A 194 5.58 18.63 -26.98
CA PHE A 194 6.45 18.24 -25.88
C PHE A 194 7.89 18.62 -26.23
N ARG A 195 8.45 19.54 -25.44
CA ARG A 195 9.82 20.03 -25.62
C ARG A 195 10.85 18.98 -25.28
N ASP A 196 11.98 19.04 -25.96
CA ASP A 196 13.18 18.25 -25.66
C ASP A 196 12.94 16.72 -25.61
N PHE A 197 11.85 16.24 -26.22
CA PHE A 197 11.38 14.85 -26.17
C PHE A 197 12.45 13.86 -26.64
N GLY A 198 13.34 14.27 -27.55
CA GLY A 198 14.45 13.46 -28.04
C GLY A 198 15.47 13.05 -26.96
N ASN A 199 15.43 13.67 -25.78
CA ASN A 199 16.25 13.27 -24.64
C ASN A 199 15.63 12.12 -23.82
N SER A 200 14.31 11.89 -23.90
CA SER A 200 13.59 10.89 -23.09
C SER A 200 14.01 9.45 -23.41
N VAL A 201 13.95 8.55 -22.42
CA VAL A 201 14.14 7.12 -22.66
C VAL A 201 13.04 6.57 -23.57
N LEU A 202 11.79 7.06 -23.47
CA LEU A 202 10.72 6.70 -24.40
C LEU A 202 11.09 6.98 -25.87
N PHE A 203 11.69 8.13 -26.20
CA PHE A 203 12.18 8.38 -27.57
C PHE A 203 13.32 7.42 -27.96
N GLN A 204 14.28 7.21 -27.06
CA GLN A 204 15.39 6.27 -27.29
C GLN A 204 14.86 4.86 -27.60
N GLN A 205 13.89 4.36 -26.81
CA GLN A 205 13.29 3.05 -27.02
C GLN A 205 12.35 2.99 -28.23
N ILE A 206 11.65 4.07 -28.60
CA ILE A 206 10.89 4.14 -29.87
C ILE A 206 11.84 4.03 -31.08
N VAL A 207 12.94 4.78 -31.08
CA VAL A 207 13.94 4.67 -32.16
C VAL A 207 14.57 3.27 -32.15
N ARG A 208 14.91 2.73 -30.97
CA ARG A 208 15.42 1.36 -30.81
C ARG A 208 14.44 0.30 -31.34
N LEU A 209 13.14 0.43 -31.14
CA LEU A 209 12.15 -0.48 -31.74
C LEU A 209 12.16 -0.39 -33.28
N ILE A 210 12.31 0.81 -33.84
CA ILE A 210 12.33 1.04 -35.30
C ILE A 210 13.65 0.57 -35.94
N THR A 211 14.79 0.78 -35.27
CA THR A 211 16.14 0.52 -35.81
C THR A 211 16.66 -0.84 -35.40
N SER A 212 16.57 -1.11 -34.10
CA SER A 212 16.93 -2.35 -33.45
C SER A 212 15.71 -3.27 -33.37
N PHE A 213 14.96 -3.37 -34.47
CA PHE A 213 14.46 -4.66 -34.95
C PHE A 213 15.66 -5.58 -35.21
N ASN A 214 16.36 -5.94 -34.12
CA ASN A 214 17.52 -6.81 -34.10
C ASN A 214 17.04 -8.25 -34.21
N LEU A 215 16.63 -8.51 -35.44
CA LEU A 215 16.76 -9.72 -36.17
C LEU A 215 17.05 -11.01 -35.39
N GLU A 216 18.25 -11.09 -34.83
CA GLU A 216 19.03 -12.29 -34.59
C GLU A 216 18.45 -13.09 -33.43
N THR A 217 18.09 -12.40 -32.35
CA THR A 217 17.41 -12.97 -31.20
C THR A 217 15.97 -13.37 -31.55
N LEU A 218 15.23 -12.50 -32.25
CA LEU A 218 13.93 -12.84 -32.85
C LEU A 218 14.03 -13.87 -34.01
N ILE A 219 15.21 -14.39 -34.36
CA ILE A 219 15.36 -15.61 -35.17
C ILE A 219 15.48 -16.79 -34.22
N GLY A 220 16.43 -16.71 -33.29
CA GLY A 220 16.78 -17.75 -32.34
C GLY A 220 15.59 -18.22 -31.51
N SER A 221 14.69 -17.32 -31.11
CA SER A 221 13.48 -17.67 -30.35
C SER A 221 12.52 -18.62 -31.09
N ALA A 222 12.61 -18.73 -32.42
CA ALA A 222 11.80 -19.65 -33.23
C ALA A 222 12.53 -20.96 -33.61
N THR A 223 13.74 -21.23 -33.07
CA THR A 223 14.55 -22.40 -33.43
C THR A 223 15.46 -22.85 -32.28
N GLU A 224 15.49 -24.15 -31.95
CA GLU A 224 16.46 -24.72 -30.99
C GLU A 224 17.93 -24.48 -31.44
N GLY A 225 18.55 -23.38 -30.98
CA GLY A 225 19.96 -23.04 -31.19
C GLY A 225 20.22 -21.74 -31.97
N GLY A 226 20.22 -20.60 -31.27
CA GLY A 226 20.53 -19.29 -31.85
C GLY A 226 21.99 -19.10 -32.26
N THR A 227 22.22 -18.67 -33.50
CA THR A 227 23.46 -18.09 -34.07
C THR A 227 23.11 -17.30 -35.33
N ALA A 228 23.83 -16.22 -35.68
CA ALA A 228 23.45 -15.36 -36.81
C ALA A 228 23.40 -16.09 -38.16
N ASP A 229 24.32 -17.02 -38.41
CA ASP A 229 24.47 -17.70 -39.71
C ASP A 229 23.25 -18.58 -40.08
N SER A 230 22.48 -19.06 -39.09
CA SER A 230 21.21 -19.75 -39.36
C SER A 230 20.17 -18.81 -39.98
N SER A 231 20.27 -17.51 -39.71
CA SER A 231 19.14 -16.59 -39.79
C SER A 231 18.60 -16.38 -41.20
N PHE A 232 19.52 -16.15 -42.14
CA PHE A 232 19.19 -15.98 -43.55
C PHE A 232 19.07 -17.32 -44.25
N GLN A 233 19.70 -18.38 -43.71
CA GLN A 233 19.52 -19.72 -44.23
C GLN A 233 18.08 -20.19 -43.99
N THR A 234 17.49 -19.98 -42.82
CA THR A 234 16.06 -20.27 -42.57
C THR A 234 15.13 -19.46 -43.48
N LEU A 235 15.46 -18.20 -43.81
CA LEU A 235 14.70 -17.43 -44.79
C LEU A 235 14.80 -18.05 -46.20
N ARG A 236 16.02 -18.34 -46.64
CA ARG A 236 16.33 -18.99 -47.92
C ARG A 236 15.65 -20.36 -48.03
N ASP A 237 15.65 -21.15 -46.95
CA ASP A 237 15.00 -22.46 -46.83
C ASP A 237 13.46 -22.35 -46.81
N ALA A 238 12.89 -21.33 -46.16
CA ALA A 238 11.44 -21.11 -46.13
C ALA A 238 10.89 -20.66 -47.50
N LEU A 239 11.61 -19.76 -48.18
CA LEU A 239 11.32 -19.37 -49.55
C LEU A 239 11.56 -20.56 -50.52
N ASP A 240 12.58 -21.38 -50.30
CA ASP A 240 12.80 -22.63 -51.07
C ASP A 240 11.70 -23.68 -50.80
N MET A 241 11.06 -23.67 -49.62
CA MET A 241 9.93 -24.57 -49.34
C MET A 241 8.60 -24.06 -49.94
N ALA A 242 8.41 -22.74 -50.03
CA ALA A 242 7.15 -22.12 -50.45
C ALA A 242 7.06 -21.74 -51.94
N ILE A 243 8.20 -21.62 -52.64
CA ILE A 243 8.27 -21.27 -54.06
C ILE A 243 8.57 -22.53 -54.88
N ASP A 244 7.85 -22.72 -55.99
CA ASP A 244 8.06 -23.76 -57.01
C ASP A 244 8.42 -23.11 -58.36
N ASN A 245 7.45 -22.44 -58.99
CA ASN A 245 7.56 -21.77 -60.30
C ASN A 245 6.78 -20.43 -60.32
N ASN A 246 6.34 -19.99 -59.15
CA ASN A 246 5.55 -18.81 -58.81
C ASN A 246 6.47 -17.62 -58.46
N TYR A 247 7.43 -17.34 -59.35
CA TYR A 247 8.35 -16.22 -59.23
C TYR A 247 8.60 -15.55 -60.57
N GLN A 248 8.79 -14.23 -60.57
CA GLN A 248 9.16 -13.45 -61.75
C GLN A 248 10.18 -12.37 -61.38
N GLN A 249 11.25 -12.26 -62.16
CA GLN A 249 12.18 -11.14 -62.09
C GLN A 249 11.92 -10.17 -63.25
N THR A 250 11.98 -8.87 -62.95
CA THR A 250 11.96 -7.79 -63.96
C THR A 250 13.16 -6.87 -63.70
N ILE A 251 13.74 -6.29 -64.76
CA ILE A 251 14.86 -5.34 -64.67
C ILE A 251 14.46 -4.06 -65.39
N ASN A 252 14.43 -2.93 -64.68
CA ASN A 252 13.99 -1.64 -65.18
C ASN A 252 15.08 -0.57 -65.01
N GLY A 253 15.97 -0.46 -66.00
CA GLY A 253 17.12 0.45 -65.94
C GLY A 253 18.18 -0.03 -64.95
N ASN A 254 18.25 0.64 -63.79
CA ASN A 254 19.09 0.21 -62.66
C ASN A 254 18.30 -0.60 -61.62
N GLU A 255 16.97 -0.48 -61.60
CA GLU A 255 16.11 -1.16 -60.64
C GLU A 255 15.95 -2.64 -61.01
N SER A 256 15.95 -3.52 -60.02
CA SER A 256 15.65 -4.94 -60.17
C SER A 256 14.49 -5.30 -59.25
N THR A 257 13.44 -5.88 -59.81
CA THR A 257 12.25 -6.32 -59.08
C THR A 257 12.19 -7.85 -59.06
N ILE A 258 11.89 -8.44 -57.90
CA ILE A 258 11.57 -9.87 -57.77
C ILE A 258 10.20 -10.00 -57.13
N PHE A 259 9.29 -10.66 -57.83
CA PHE A 259 7.94 -10.96 -57.37
C PHE A 259 7.79 -12.46 -57.06
N PHE A 260 7.13 -12.79 -55.95
CA PHE A 260 6.72 -14.13 -55.56
C PHE A 260 5.19 -14.14 -55.37
N ASP A 261 4.51 -15.06 -56.06
CA ASP A 261 3.04 -15.21 -56.12
C ASP A 261 2.59 -16.33 -55.17
N SER A 262 1.52 -16.14 -54.41
CA SER A 262 0.85 -17.19 -53.61
C SER A 262 1.77 -17.94 -52.63
N VAL A 263 2.68 -17.23 -51.95
CA VAL A 263 3.58 -17.77 -50.93
C VAL A 263 2.78 -18.19 -49.69
N ASN A 264 2.75 -19.50 -49.40
CA ASN A 264 2.04 -20.01 -48.21
C ASN A 264 2.95 -19.92 -46.97
N LEU A 265 2.60 -19.01 -46.05
CA LEU A 265 3.32 -18.74 -44.81
C LEU A 265 2.68 -19.42 -43.59
N THR A 266 1.65 -20.26 -43.76
CA THR A 266 0.84 -20.81 -42.66
C THR A 266 1.66 -21.58 -41.61
N GLN A 267 2.82 -22.12 -41.95
CA GLN A 267 3.72 -22.78 -40.98
C GLN A 267 4.22 -21.83 -39.89
N LEU A 268 4.33 -20.54 -40.18
CA LEU A 268 4.82 -19.49 -39.28
C LEU A 268 3.72 -18.96 -38.33
N SER A 269 2.48 -19.45 -38.46
CA SER A 269 1.35 -18.95 -37.66
C SER A 269 1.47 -19.26 -36.17
N SER A 270 2.15 -20.34 -35.75
CA SER A 270 2.42 -20.58 -34.33
C SER A 270 3.33 -19.48 -33.78
N ASP A 271 4.51 -19.32 -34.40
CA ASP A 271 5.55 -18.36 -33.98
C ASP A 271 4.99 -16.92 -33.82
N ILE A 272 4.08 -16.51 -34.70
CA ILE A 272 3.42 -15.19 -34.61
C ILE A 272 2.37 -15.15 -33.47
N ASN A 273 1.58 -16.21 -33.28
CA ASN A 273 0.64 -16.30 -32.16
C ASN A 273 1.39 -16.25 -30.83
N ASP A 274 2.45 -17.02 -30.70
CA ASP A 274 3.25 -17.15 -29.49
C ASP A 274 3.92 -15.79 -29.15
N TYR A 275 4.41 -15.05 -30.16
CA TYR A 275 4.95 -13.69 -30.02
C TYR A 275 3.89 -12.61 -29.68
N ILE A 276 2.69 -12.69 -30.26
CA ILE A 276 1.58 -11.79 -29.91
C ILE A 276 1.15 -12.05 -28.46
N ASN A 277 1.05 -13.31 -28.06
CA ASN A 277 0.66 -13.70 -26.70
C ASN A 277 1.69 -13.23 -25.66
N SER A 278 2.99 -13.42 -25.88
CA SER A 278 4.04 -12.99 -24.92
C SER A 278 4.13 -11.47 -24.70
N ILE A 279 3.50 -10.67 -25.56
CA ILE A 279 3.41 -9.20 -25.42
C ILE A 279 2.05 -8.78 -24.84
N PHE A 280 0.94 -9.35 -25.33
CA PHE A 280 -0.40 -8.84 -25.04
C PHE A 280 -1.21 -9.68 -24.05
N SER A 281 -0.96 -10.97 -23.89
CA SER A 281 -1.65 -11.79 -22.88
C SER A 281 -1.39 -11.35 -21.43
N PRO A 282 -0.17 -10.90 -21.03
CA PRO A 282 0.07 -10.44 -19.65
C PRO A 282 -0.76 -9.23 -19.20
N PHE A 283 -1.39 -8.48 -20.10
CA PHE A 283 -2.23 -7.32 -19.77
C PHE A 283 -3.72 -7.66 -19.56
N GLU A 284 -4.12 -8.91 -19.81
CA GLU A 284 -5.52 -9.37 -19.79
C GLU A 284 -6.49 -8.38 -20.46
N ASP A 285 -7.56 -7.97 -19.76
CA ASP A 285 -8.49 -6.91 -20.12
C ASP A 285 -8.25 -5.60 -19.34
N LYS A 286 -7.13 -5.49 -18.60
CA LYS A 286 -6.88 -4.34 -17.71
C LYS A 286 -6.71 -3.04 -18.49
N LEU A 287 -6.09 -3.11 -19.66
CA LEU A 287 -5.82 -1.96 -20.54
C LEU A 287 -6.87 -1.73 -21.64
N ASP A 288 -7.92 -2.56 -21.71
CA ASP A 288 -8.99 -2.44 -22.71
C ASP A 288 -9.69 -1.08 -22.71
N PRO A 289 -10.00 -0.43 -21.56
CA PRO A 289 -10.60 0.90 -21.54
C PRO A 289 -9.76 1.97 -22.26
N LEU A 290 -8.43 1.98 -22.04
CA LEU A 290 -7.50 2.94 -22.65
C LEU A 290 -7.27 2.65 -24.13
N SER A 291 -6.96 1.40 -24.47
CA SER A 291 -6.72 0.98 -25.86
C SER A 291 -7.97 1.19 -26.72
N ASN A 292 -9.17 0.91 -26.18
CA ASN A 292 -10.41 1.10 -26.92
C ASN A 292 -10.73 2.59 -27.12
N LYS A 293 -10.45 3.44 -26.13
CA LYS A 293 -10.64 4.89 -26.28
C LYS A 293 -9.67 5.48 -27.30
N TYR A 294 -8.36 5.24 -27.17
CA TYR A 294 -7.35 5.99 -27.94
C TYR A 294 -6.89 5.32 -29.23
N LEU A 295 -6.90 3.98 -29.28
CA LEU A 295 -6.39 3.18 -30.39
C LEU A 295 -7.52 2.49 -31.19
N GLY A 296 -8.75 2.51 -30.66
CA GLY A 296 -9.96 1.94 -31.28
C GLY A 296 -10.13 0.44 -31.08
N PHE A 297 -9.42 -0.20 -30.13
CA PHE A 297 -9.44 -1.66 -29.98
C PHE A 297 -9.21 -2.19 -28.56
N LEU A 298 -9.45 -3.50 -28.36
CA LEU A 298 -9.24 -4.22 -27.10
C LEU A 298 -7.94 -5.04 -27.12
N ILE A 299 -7.04 -4.79 -26.16
CA ILE A 299 -5.79 -5.54 -25.98
C ILE A 299 -6.07 -7.00 -25.61
N SER A 300 -7.10 -7.27 -24.80
CA SER A 300 -7.54 -8.62 -24.43
C SER A 300 -7.80 -9.53 -25.62
N THR A 301 -8.28 -8.94 -26.72
CA THR A 301 -8.65 -9.64 -27.95
C THR A 301 -7.42 -10.05 -28.76
N LEU A 302 -6.30 -9.33 -28.60
CA LEU A 302 -5.00 -9.66 -29.19
C LEU A 302 -4.41 -10.90 -28.53
N GLY A 303 -4.20 -10.85 -27.21
CA GLY A 303 -3.61 -11.91 -26.39
C GLY A 303 -4.47 -13.17 -26.20
N ASN A 304 -5.57 -13.29 -26.96
CA ASN A 304 -6.48 -14.44 -26.96
C ASN A 304 -6.74 -15.03 -28.36
N THR A 305 -6.07 -14.54 -29.40
CA THR A 305 -6.37 -14.88 -30.80
C THR A 305 -5.32 -15.77 -31.45
N SER A 306 -5.78 -16.71 -32.28
CA SER A 306 -4.93 -17.59 -33.07
C SER A 306 -5.10 -17.36 -34.58
N ILE A 307 -4.03 -16.89 -35.22
CA ILE A 307 -3.84 -16.89 -36.67
C ILE A 307 -3.88 -18.34 -37.16
N THR A 308 -4.64 -18.63 -38.23
CA THR A 308 -4.85 -20.01 -38.70
C THR A 308 -4.28 -20.28 -40.09
N THR A 309 -4.22 -19.26 -40.94
CA THR A 309 -3.74 -19.33 -42.32
C THR A 309 -3.14 -17.99 -42.73
N ILE A 310 -2.09 -18.06 -43.53
CA ILE A 310 -1.39 -16.90 -44.10
C ILE A 310 -0.93 -17.28 -45.51
N ASN A 311 -1.39 -16.56 -46.52
CA ASN A 311 -0.89 -16.62 -47.90
C ASN A 311 -0.53 -15.21 -48.33
N SER A 312 0.51 -15.05 -49.16
CA SER A 312 1.06 -13.75 -49.47
C SER A 312 1.68 -13.68 -50.85
N ASP A 313 1.42 -12.59 -51.55
CA ASP A 313 2.24 -12.10 -52.65
C ASP A 313 3.33 -11.19 -52.08
N MET A 314 4.56 -11.27 -52.59
CA MET A 314 5.72 -10.50 -52.12
C MET A 314 6.48 -9.87 -53.29
N GLN A 315 6.80 -8.59 -53.21
CA GLN A 315 7.59 -7.87 -54.20
C GLN A 315 8.80 -7.18 -53.55
N PHE A 316 10.00 -7.68 -53.86
CA PHE A 316 11.27 -7.08 -53.47
C PHE A 316 11.76 -6.14 -54.60
N VAL A 317 12.06 -4.90 -54.27
CA VAL A 317 12.59 -3.86 -55.18
C VAL A 317 14.03 -3.55 -54.77
N MET A 318 14.94 -3.48 -55.73
CA MET A 318 16.39 -3.44 -55.48
C MET A 318 17.08 -2.40 -56.35
N GLU A 319 18.14 -1.77 -55.83
CA GLU A 319 19.04 -0.91 -56.61
C GLU A 319 20.53 -1.18 -56.28
N PRO A 320 21.45 -1.11 -57.27
CA PRO A 320 22.90 -1.21 -57.05
C PRO A 320 23.44 0.02 -56.31
N ASN A 321 24.11 -0.20 -55.17
CA ASN A 321 24.58 0.87 -54.31
C ASN A 321 26.07 1.23 -54.55
N GLU A 322 26.34 2.48 -54.94
CA GLU A 322 27.69 3.01 -55.19
C GLU A 322 28.62 2.91 -53.96
N ASN A 323 28.08 2.97 -52.73
CA ASN A 323 28.86 2.87 -51.49
C ASN A 323 29.23 1.41 -51.13
N LEU A 324 28.60 0.41 -51.77
CA LEU A 324 28.79 -1.02 -51.45
C LEU A 324 29.42 -1.81 -52.61
N ASP A 325 30.32 -1.18 -53.36
CA ASP A 325 30.97 -1.72 -54.58
C ASP A 325 29.99 -2.06 -55.73
N ASN A 326 28.81 -1.41 -55.76
CA ASN A 326 27.69 -1.71 -56.67
C ASN A 326 27.04 -3.08 -56.42
N ARG A 327 27.03 -3.54 -55.16
CA ARG A 327 26.10 -4.60 -54.72
C ARG A 327 24.68 -4.04 -54.65
N ASP A 328 23.71 -4.86 -55.03
CA ASP A 328 22.29 -4.52 -54.92
C ASP A 328 21.89 -4.47 -53.43
N ILE A 329 21.23 -3.39 -53.02
CA ILE A 329 20.49 -3.29 -51.76
C ILE A 329 18.99 -3.41 -52.05
N MET A 330 18.22 -3.84 -51.07
CA MET A 330 16.76 -3.73 -51.15
C MET A 330 16.30 -2.30 -50.81
N THR A 331 15.49 -1.70 -51.68
CA THR A 331 14.98 -0.32 -51.56
C THR A 331 13.46 -0.25 -51.30
N ALA A 332 12.70 -1.29 -51.64
CA ALA A 332 11.35 -1.48 -51.12
C ALA A 332 10.98 -2.96 -51.00
N LEU A 333 10.06 -3.26 -50.07
CA LEU A 333 9.36 -4.53 -49.99
C LEU A 333 7.86 -4.23 -49.90
N ILE A 334 7.08 -4.82 -50.80
CA ILE A 334 5.63 -4.81 -50.75
C ILE A 334 5.14 -6.23 -50.43
N ILE A 335 4.15 -6.34 -49.55
CA ILE A 335 3.52 -7.61 -49.18
C ILE A 335 2.01 -7.43 -49.21
N ASP A 336 1.35 -8.11 -50.15
CA ASP A 336 -0.11 -8.23 -50.16
C ASP A 336 -0.43 -9.61 -49.59
N ALA A 337 -1.14 -9.69 -48.46
CA ALA A 337 -1.34 -10.95 -47.73
C ALA A 337 -2.80 -11.17 -47.32
N SER A 338 -3.27 -12.41 -47.38
CA SER A 338 -4.65 -12.79 -47.05
C SER A 338 -4.71 -14.08 -46.25
N GLY A 339 -5.65 -14.19 -45.32
CA GLY A 339 -5.82 -15.39 -44.52
C GLY A 339 -7.05 -15.36 -43.61
N GLY A 340 -6.99 -16.13 -42.52
CA GLY A 340 -8.03 -16.15 -41.50
C GLY A 340 -7.49 -16.34 -40.09
N SER A 341 -8.12 -15.65 -39.14
CA SER A 341 -7.77 -15.64 -37.71
C SER A 341 -8.97 -16.08 -36.87
N ASN A 342 -8.72 -16.76 -35.75
CA ASN A 342 -9.71 -17.29 -34.83
C ASN A 342 -9.75 -16.45 -33.55
N VAL A 343 -10.67 -15.49 -33.52
CA VAL A 343 -10.89 -14.57 -32.39
C VAL A 343 -11.86 -15.20 -31.39
N GLN A 344 -11.58 -15.12 -30.09
CA GLN A 344 -12.58 -15.43 -29.07
C GLN A 344 -13.59 -14.28 -28.98
N SER A 345 -14.88 -14.54 -29.18
CA SER A 345 -15.89 -13.49 -28.97
C SER A 345 -16.11 -13.23 -27.47
N ASN A 346 -16.18 -11.94 -27.09
CA ASN A 346 -16.52 -11.48 -25.72
C ASN A 346 -18.01 -11.73 -25.36
N SER A 347 -18.60 -12.79 -25.91
CA SER A 347 -19.91 -13.32 -25.49
C SER A 347 -19.73 -14.26 -24.30
N ALA A 348 -20.70 -14.26 -23.37
CA ALA A 348 -20.74 -15.18 -22.22
C ALA A 348 -20.88 -16.69 -22.59
N THR A 349 -20.66 -17.04 -23.86
CA THR A 349 -20.61 -18.40 -24.40
C THR A 349 -19.23 -18.81 -24.94
N GLY A 350 -18.23 -17.92 -24.95
CA GLY A 350 -16.84 -18.24 -25.32
C GLY A 350 -16.68 -18.78 -26.75
N SER A 351 -17.54 -18.37 -27.68
CA SER A 351 -17.49 -18.88 -29.06
C SER A 351 -16.36 -18.24 -29.86
N THR A 352 -15.48 -19.07 -30.42
CA THR A 352 -14.50 -18.65 -31.43
C THR A 352 -15.18 -18.28 -32.74
N ILE A 353 -14.81 -17.14 -33.31
CA ILE A 353 -15.24 -16.67 -34.63
C ILE A 353 -14.01 -16.65 -35.54
N SER A 354 -14.15 -17.21 -36.75
CA SER A 354 -13.11 -17.12 -37.77
C SER A 354 -13.35 -15.87 -38.61
N ILE A 355 -12.41 -14.93 -38.58
CA ILE A 355 -12.45 -13.66 -39.31
C ILE A 355 -11.45 -13.73 -40.48
N PRO A 356 -11.89 -13.53 -41.73
CA PRO A 356 -10.99 -13.40 -42.87
C PRO A 356 -10.36 -11.99 -42.88
N TYR A 357 -9.13 -11.89 -43.37
CA TYR A 357 -8.41 -10.62 -43.45
C TYR A 357 -7.62 -10.47 -44.74
N ASP A 358 -7.49 -9.21 -45.18
CA ASP A 358 -6.60 -8.76 -46.24
C ASP A 358 -5.68 -7.65 -45.72
N LEU A 359 -4.38 -7.79 -45.97
CA LEU A 359 -3.31 -6.84 -45.72
C LEU A 359 -2.76 -6.31 -47.04
N HIS A 360 -2.50 -5.00 -47.08
CA HIS A 360 -1.47 -4.39 -47.91
C HIS A 360 -0.36 -3.80 -47.03
N ALA A 361 0.88 -4.20 -47.28
CA ALA A 361 2.09 -3.70 -46.63
C ALA A 361 3.06 -3.13 -47.65
N GLU A 362 3.75 -2.05 -47.29
CA GLU A 362 4.87 -1.53 -48.05
C GLU A 362 5.92 -0.95 -47.09
N ALA A 363 7.14 -1.46 -47.10
CA ALA A 363 8.29 -0.73 -46.59
C ALA A 363 9.15 -0.17 -47.72
N ARG A 364 9.74 0.99 -47.45
CA ARG A 364 10.68 1.69 -48.33
C ARG A 364 11.95 2.04 -47.55
N TYR A 365 13.09 1.86 -48.18
CA TYR A 365 14.41 2.10 -47.61
C TYR A 365 15.26 2.90 -48.59
N SER A 366 16.00 3.87 -48.07
CA SER A 366 17.09 4.49 -48.83
C SER A 366 18.26 4.78 -47.90
N ILE A 367 19.48 4.54 -48.37
CA ILE A 367 20.73 4.84 -47.66
C ILE A 367 21.08 6.34 -47.63
N ARG A 368 20.05 7.18 -47.73
CA ARG A 368 20.07 8.65 -47.75
C ARG A 368 18.75 9.14 -47.16
N THR A 369 18.76 10.27 -46.48
CA THR A 369 17.54 10.92 -45.98
C THR A 369 16.63 11.40 -47.13
N SER A 370 15.32 11.38 -46.89
CA SER A 370 14.30 11.90 -47.79
C SER A 370 14.10 13.40 -47.58
N SER A 371 13.89 14.13 -48.67
CA SER A 371 13.49 15.54 -48.67
C SER A 371 12.01 15.77 -48.37
N ASP A 372 11.22 14.70 -48.34
CA ASP A 372 9.76 14.79 -48.50
C ASP A 372 9.03 14.68 -47.15
N ILE A 373 9.74 14.30 -46.07
CA ILE A 373 9.24 14.35 -44.69
C ILE A 373 9.01 15.83 -44.33
N THR A 374 7.73 16.23 -44.32
CA THR A 374 7.29 17.58 -43.95
C THR A 374 5.93 17.50 -43.28
N PHE A 375 5.78 18.11 -42.10
CA PHE A 375 4.52 18.13 -41.34
C PHE A 375 4.09 19.56 -40.99
N ASP A 376 2.81 19.76 -40.72
CA ASP A 376 2.26 21.08 -40.39
C ASP A 376 2.29 21.36 -38.89
N LYS A 377 3.31 22.11 -38.44
CA LYS A 377 3.44 22.60 -37.05
C LYS A 377 2.30 23.54 -36.61
N VAL A 378 1.39 23.98 -37.49
CA VAL A 378 0.32 24.93 -37.14
C VAL A 378 -0.78 24.30 -36.28
N GLY A 379 -1.15 25.02 -35.21
CA GLY A 379 -2.30 24.69 -34.37
C GLY A 379 -2.01 23.74 -33.20
N TYR A 380 -0.74 23.38 -32.99
CA TYR A 380 -0.28 22.74 -31.75
C TYR A 380 -0.06 23.78 -30.65
N THR A 381 -0.27 23.39 -29.40
CA THR A 381 0.08 24.19 -28.21
C THR A 381 1.17 23.50 -27.41
N GLU A 382 2.10 24.27 -26.87
CA GLU A 382 3.11 23.78 -25.91
C GLU A 382 2.43 23.07 -24.72
N TYR A 383 3.01 21.96 -24.28
CA TYR A 383 2.61 21.23 -23.08
C TYR A 383 3.63 21.50 -21.99
N SER A 384 3.20 22.14 -20.90
CA SER A 384 4.04 22.42 -19.75
C SER A 384 4.00 21.24 -18.77
N TYR A 385 5.11 20.52 -18.61
CA TYR A 385 5.19 19.40 -17.67
C TYR A 385 4.98 19.89 -16.24
N GLY A 386 4.15 19.17 -15.48
CA GLY A 386 3.86 19.50 -14.08
C GLY A 386 2.81 20.61 -13.85
N ASP A 387 2.39 21.34 -14.87
CA ASP A 387 1.30 22.33 -14.80
C ASP A 387 -0.07 21.65 -14.88
N TYR A 388 -0.75 21.52 -13.74
CA TYR A 388 -2.08 20.90 -13.64
C TYR A 388 -3.03 21.70 -12.74
N GLU A 389 -4.32 21.74 -13.10
CA GLU A 389 -5.41 22.20 -12.23
C GLU A 389 -6.52 21.15 -12.20
N TYR A 390 -6.89 20.71 -11.00
CA TYR A 390 -8.04 19.83 -10.75
C TYR A 390 -9.00 20.50 -9.76
N THR A 391 -10.30 20.33 -10.01
CA THR A 391 -11.37 20.66 -9.05
C THR A 391 -12.15 19.39 -8.74
N GLY A 392 -12.57 19.20 -7.49
CA GLY A 392 -13.14 17.92 -7.08
C GLY A 392 -13.92 17.95 -5.79
N ASP A 393 -14.36 16.77 -5.37
CA ASP A 393 -15.03 16.52 -4.09
C ASP A 393 -14.09 15.69 -3.20
N MET A 394 -13.92 16.06 -1.92
CA MET A 394 -13.34 15.19 -0.89
C MET A 394 -14.42 14.81 0.12
N PHE A 395 -14.45 13.53 0.50
CA PHE A 395 -15.31 13.00 1.55
C PHE A 395 -14.46 12.28 2.59
N ILE A 396 -14.65 12.63 3.86
CA ILE A 396 -13.99 11.97 4.99
C ILE A 396 -15.10 11.29 5.83
N PRO A 397 -15.37 9.98 5.64
CA PRO A 397 -16.60 9.35 6.13
C PRO A 397 -16.77 9.42 7.65
N MET A 398 -15.67 9.23 8.39
CA MET A 398 -15.63 9.29 9.86
C MET A 398 -16.10 10.64 10.43
N LEU A 399 -15.90 11.72 9.66
CA LEU A 399 -16.23 13.09 10.06
C LEU A 399 -17.59 13.54 9.48
N GLY A 400 -18.22 12.72 8.62
CA GLY A 400 -19.42 13.08 7.86
C GLY A 400 -19.23 14.24 6.88
N LEU A 401 -17.99 14.55 6.53
CA LEU A 401 -17.56 15.88 6.06
C LEU A 401 -17.28 15.87 4.55
N GLN A 402 -17.92 16.78 3.80
CA GLN A 402 -17.81 16.93 2.34
C GLN A 402 -17.19 18.29 1.99
N LEU A 403 -16.17 18.28 1.12
CA LEU A 403 -15.34 19.44 0.81
C LEU A 403 -15.18 19.66 -0.70
N ASP A 404 -15.33 20.91 -1.15
CA ASP A 404 -14.88 21.37 -2.47
C ASP A 404 -13.33 21.38 -2.49
N VAL A 405 -12.72 20.60 -3.36
CA VAL A 405 -11.26 20.51 -3.55
C VAL A 405 -10.82 21.35 -4.75
N LEU A 406 -9.74 22.11 -4.58
CA LEU A 406 -8.98 22.73 -5.65
C LEU A 406 -7.49 22.37 -5.48
N LEU A 407 -6.97 21.58 -6.41
CA LEU A 407 -5.56 21.22 -6.52
C LEU A 407 -4.94 21.94 -7.74
N ARG A 408 -3.75 22.51 -7.54
CA ARG A 408 -2.90 23.09 -8.58
C ARG A 408 -1.46 22.65 -8.37
N THR A 409 -0.75 22.41 -9.46
CA THR A 409 0.68 22.10 -9.45
C THR A 409 1.39 22.91 -10.53
N ASN A 410 2.65 23.23 -10.25
CA ASN A 410 3.71 23.62 -11.18
C ASN A 410 4.96 22.92 -10.62
N VAL A 411 5.33 21.77 -11.20
CA VAL A 411 6.35 20.87 -10.62
C VAL A 411 7.36 20.41 -11.67
N ASN A 412 8.59 20.22 -11.19
CA ASN A 412 9.77 19.89 -11.97
C ASN A 412 10.59 18.81 -11.23
N GLU A 413 11.15 17.88 -12.00
CA GLU A 413 11.94 16.75 -11.51
C GLU A 413 13.43 17.07 -11.26
N TYR A 414 13.91 18.25 -11.70
CA TYR A 414 15.33 18.63 -11.65
C TYR A 414 15.65 19.81 -10.71
N ASP A 415 14.70 20.72 -10.48
CA ASP A 415 14.89 21.91 -9.64
C ASP A 415 13.76 22.03 -8.60
N ASN A 416 14.08 21.63 -7.36
CA ASN A 416 13.13 21.67 -6.26
C ASN A 416 12.77 23.11 -5.81
N THR A 417 13.59 24.11 -6.15
CA THR A 417 13.38 25.50 -5.72
C THR A 417 12.25 26.21 -6.46
N ILE A 418 11.82 25.69 -7.61
CA ILE A 418 10.71 26.20 -8.41
C ILE A 418 9.40 25.42 -8.23
N ASN A 419 9.41 24.35 -7.43
CA ASN A 419 8.25 23.48 -7.21
C ASN A 419 7.18 24.20 -6.38
N GLU A 420 5.97 24.30 -6.95
CA GLU A 420 4.80 24.91 -6.34
C GLU A 420 3.60 23.94 -6.40
N VAL A 421 3.10 23.52 -5.24
CA VAL A 421 1.84 22.75 -5.12
C VAL A 421 0.88 23.52 -4.23
N TYR A 422 -0.36 23.68 -4.67
CA TYR A 422 -1.43 24.30 -3.89
C TYR A 422 -2.63 23.37 -3.87
N MET A 423 -3.08 22.97 -2.69
CA MET A 423 -4.30 22.23 -2.49
C MET A 423 -5.12 22.90 -1.38
N ALA A 424 -6.39 23.17 -1.66
CA ALA A 424 -7.33 23.72 -0.70
C ALA A 424 -8.64 22.95 -0.76
N CYS A 425 -9.12 22.50 0.39
CA CYS A 425 -10.40 21.81 0.58
C CYS A 425 -11.30 22.70 1.45
N ARG A 426 -12.49 23.04 0.95
CA ARG A 426 -13.39 24.03 1.56
C ARG A 426 -14.76 23.45 1.90
N ASP A 427 -15.37 23.92 2.98
CA ASP A 427 -16.72 23.48 3.33
C ASP A 427 -17.74 23.94 2.27
N LEU A 428 -18.50 22.98 1.74
CA LEU A 428 -19.47 23.18 0.65
C LEU A 428 -20.63 24.14 1.02
N ALA A 429 -20.89 24.36 2.32
CA ALA A 429 -21.96 25.22 2.81
C ALA A 429 -21.49 26.62 3.23
N THR A 430 -20.22 26.81 3.62
CA THR A 430 -19.69 28.12 4.08
C THR A 430 -18.60 28.74 3.22
N ASP A 431 -17.92 27.99 2.33
CA ASP A 431 -16.71 28.39 1.58
C ASP A 431 -15.48 28.66 2.48
N ASP A 432 -15.51 28.26 3.77
CA ASP A 432 -14.37 28.35 4.68
C ASP A 432 -13.31 27.28 4.37
N LEU A 433 -12.03 27.57 4.65
CA LEU A 433 -10.92 26.64 4.44
C LEU A 433 -10.86 25.61 5.57
N MET A 434 -11.00 24.33 5.23
CA MET A 434 -11.00 23.23 6.20
C MET A 434 -9.64 22.51 6.22
N LEU A 435 -9.07 22.27 5.04
CA LEU A 435 -7.70 21.75 4.86
C LEU A 435 -6.98 22.52 3.76
N GLY A 436 -5.80 23.04 4.06
CA GLY A 436 -4.83 23.55 3.09
C GLY A 436 -3.55 22.73 3.14
N LEU A 437 -3.07 22.28 1.97
CA LEU A 437 -1.75 21.65 1.80
C LEU A 437 -1.02 22.43 0.72
N TYR A 438 0.16 22.95 1.04
CA TYR A 438 0.94 23.80 0.13
C TYR A 438 2.39 23.35 0.11
N TYR A 439 3.00 23.24 -1.08
CA TYR A 439 4.43 23.11 -1.25
C TYR A 439 4.97 24.37 -1.92
N LYS A 440 5.96 25.03 -1.32
CA LYS A 440 6.58 26.23 -1.87
C LYS A 440 7.90 26.53 -1.16
N ASP A 441 8.89 27.08 -1.88
CA ASP A 441 10.17 27.51 -1.32
C ASP A 441 10.86 26.36 -0.54
N GLU A 442 10.77 25.13 -1.10
CA GLU A 442 11.26 23.85 -0.53
C GLU A 442 10.55 23.37 0.75
N LEU A 443 9.50 24.06 1.21
CA LEU A 443 8.76 23.74 2.44
C LEU A 443 7.36 23.18 2.17
N ILE A 444 6.97 22.15 2.93
CA ILE A 444 5.58 21.73 3.09
C ILE A 444 4.92 22.63 4.13
N TYR A 445 3.73 23.15 3.83
CA TYR A 445 2.84 23.85 4.75
C TYR A 445 1.50 23.12 4.86
N VAL A 446 1.00 22.98 6.09
CA VAL A 446 -0.27 22.33 6.43
C VAL A 446 -1.13 23.31 7.23
N ASP A 447 -2.37 23.49 6.81
CA ASP A 447 -3.38 24.34 7.46
C ASP A 447 -4.65 23.52 7.74
N VAL A 448 -4.93 23.23 9.00
CA VAL A 448 -6.10 22.44 9.45
C VAL A 448 -6.99 23.22 10.42
N GLU A 449 -6.97 24.56 10.38
CA GLU A 449 -7.68 25.42 11.34
C GLU A 449 -9.20 25.13 11.36
N GLY A 450 -9.83 24.98 10.18
CA GLY A 450 -11.24 24.63 10.09
C GLY A 450 -11.58 23.21 10.58
N ILE A 451 -10.67 22.25 10.46
CA ILE A 451 -10.86 20.89 11.02
C ILE A 451 -10.72 20.93 12.56
N GLN A 452 -9.80 21.73 13.11
CA GLN A 452 -9.64 21.88 14.56
C GLN A 452 -10.90 22.50 15.21
N ASP A 453 -11.52 23.50 14.56
CA ASP A 453 -12.77 24.11 15.04
C ASP A 453 -13.97 23.14 15.08
N LEU A 454 -13.89 22.00 14.35
CA LEU A 454 -14.85 20.89 14.45
C LEU A 454 -14.46 19.85 15.52
N TYR A 455 -13.17 19.52 15.63
CA TYR A 455 -12.64 18.48 16.53
C TYR A 455 -12.05 19.05 17.82
N GLY A 456 -12.96 19.59 18.62
CA GLY A 456 -12.64 20.21 19.89
C GLY A 456 -12.09 19.25 20.96
N GLY A 457 -11.15 19.75 21.76
CA GLY A 457 -10.51 19.02 22.87
C GLY A 457 -9.16 18.37 22.54
N VAL A 458 -8.70 18.37 21.28
CA VAL A 458 -7.36 17.88 20.91
C VAL A 458 -6.40 19.07 20.69
N GLN A 459 -5.39 19.20 21.55
CA GLN A 459 -4.44 20.31 21.55
C GLN A 459 -3.33 20.12 20.49
N ILE A 460 -3.70 20.07 19.21
CA ILE A 460 -2.76 19.97 18.09
C ILE A 460 -1.79 21.16 18.01
N GLU A 461 -2.10 22.28 18.68
CA GLU A 461 -1.16 23.40 18.92
C GLU A 461 0.19 22.97 19.53
N ASP A 462 0.22 21.83 20.22
CA ASP A 462 1.46 21.24 20.73
C ASP A 462 2.42 20.80 19.63
N LEU A 463 1.88 20.42 18.45
CA LEU A 463 2.64 19.98 17.27
C LEU A 463 3.02 21.13 16.32
N GLY A 464 2.68 22.38 16.67
CA GLY A 464 2.84 23.53 15.78
C GLY A 464 1.66 23.77 14.84
N LEU A 465 0.68 22.86 14.79
CA LEU A 465 -0.61 23.04 14.12
C LEU A 465 -1.46 24.16 14.82
N PRO A 466 -2.63 24.57 14.30
CA PRO A 466 -3.28 24.16 13.04
C PRO A 466 -2.50 24.54 11.78
N LYS A 467 -1.59 25.52 11.88
CA LYS A 467 -0.80 26.06 10.76
C LYS A 467 0.67 25.74 10.95
N ALA A 468 1.11 24.62 10.39
CA ALA A 468 2.48 24.12 10.53
C ALA A 468 3.24 24.09 9.19
N TYR A 469 4.57 24.17 9.25
CA TYR A 469 5.45 23.93 8.11
C TYR A 469 6.58 22.97 8.48
N ARG A 470 7.13 22.23 7.51
CA ARG A 470 8.29 21.34 7.70
C ARG A 470 9.24 21.40 6.50
N ASP A 471 10.52 21.27 6.81
CA ASP A 471 11.66 21.26 5.88
C ASP A 471 12.16 19.81 5.67
N GLY A 472 12.92 19.59 4.59
CA GLY A 472 13.57 18.31 4.28
C GLY A 472 12.77 17.33 3.42
N PHE A 473 11.66 17.75 2.80
CA PHE A 473 11.02 16.99 1.72
C PHE A 473 11.44 17.56 0.37
N ASP A 474 12.15 16.78 -0.43
CA ASP A 474 12.55 17.13 -1.80
C ASP A 474 11.56 16.51 -2.79
N LEU A 475 10.73 17.36 -3.41
CA LEU A 475 9.72 16.92 -4.38
C LEU A 475 10.35 16.57 -5.73
N ALA A 476 11.47 17.20 -6.10
CA ALA A 476 12.18 16.90 -7.34
C ALA A 476 12.83 15.50 -7.28
N ASP A 477 13.55 15.19 -6.20
CA ASP A 477 14.09 13.85 -5.92
C ASP A 477 12.98 12.77 -5.84
N THR A 478 11.83 13.11 -5.24
CA THR A 478 10.67 12.20 -5.20
C THR A 478 10.11 11.92 -6.60
N LEU A 479 10.04 12.94 -7.46
CA LEU A 479 9.55 12.81 -8.84
C LEU A 479 10.56 12.08 -9.74
N SER A 480 11.87 12.39 -9.64
CA SER A 480 12.93 11.70 -10.38
C SER A 480 12.83 10.19 -10.20
N LYS A 481 12.80 9.72 -8.94
CA LYS A 481 12.69 8.28 -8.61
C LYS A 481 11.47 7.59 -9.24
N LEU A 482 10.37 8.32 -9.42
CA LEU A 482 9.16 7.80 -10.07
C LEU A 482 9.33 7.72 -11.59
N PHE A 483 9.98 8.71 -12.21
CA PHE A 483 10.32 8.69 -13.63
C PHE A 483 11.40 7.65 -13.96
N ASP A 484 12.43 7.52 -13.12
CA ASP A 484 13.47 6.48 -13.22
C ASP A 484 12.85 5.07 -13.27
N LEU A 485 11.89 4.78 -12.37
CA LEU A 485 11.14 3.52 -12.32
C LEU A 485 10.27 3.28 -13.58
N ILE A 486 9.67 4.34 -14.13
CA ILE A 486 8.86 4.26 -15.37
C ILE A 486 9.77 4.01 -16.58
N ASP A 487 10.91 4.69 -16.67
CA ASP A 487 11.87 4.52 -17.75
C ASP A 487 12.53 3.14 -17.71
N GLU A 488 12.82 2.58 -16.52
CA GLU A 488 13.25 1.18 -16.35
C GLU A 488 12.20 0.18 -16.89
N TYR A 489 10.92 0.34 -16.51
CA TYR A 489 9.85 -0.52 -17.02
C TYR A 489 9.66 -0.40 -18.54
N ILE A 490 9.84 0.80 -19.12
CA ILE A 490 9.83 1.00 -20.58
C ILE A 490 10.97 0.24 -21.26
N VAL A 491 12.18 0.23 -20.66
CA VAL A 491 13.31 -0.57 -21.17
C VAL A 491 13.01 -2.08 -21.07
N ILE A 492 12.54 -2.58 -19.93
CA ILE A 492 12.18 -3.99 -19.71
C ILE A 492 11.10 -4.46 -20.71
N ALA A 493 10.08 -3.64 -20.95
CA ALA A 493 9.03 -3.92 -21.92
C ALA A 493 9.58 -4.01 -23.36
N VAL A 494 10.47 -3.10 -23.75
CA VAL A 494 11.09 -3.12 -25.08
C VAL A 494 12.10 -4.24 -25.24
N ASP A 495 12.85 -4.59 -24.20
CA ASP A 495 13.72 -5.77 -24.20
C ASP A 495 12.92 -7.07 -24.36
N ASN A 496 11.77 -7.21 -23.70
CA ASN A 496 10.87 -8.35 -23.94
C ASN A 496 10.34 -8.38 -25.39
N ILE A 497 9.93 -7.24 -25.95
CA ILE A 497 9.47 -7.14 -27.35
C ILE A 497 10.57 -7.50 -28.37
N LEU A 498 11.83 -7.18 -28.07
CA LEU A 498 12.98 -7.35 -28.98
C LEU A 498 13.72 -8.68 -28.83
N TYR A 499 13.65 -9.32 -27.67
CA TYR A 499 14.44 -10.53 -27.37
C TYR A 499 13.57 -11.70 -26.90
N GLY A 500 12.45 -11.44 -26.21
CA GLY A 500 11.54 -12.44 -25.64
C GLY A 500 12.08 -13.16 -24.40
N ASN A 501 11.34 -14.15 -23.91
CA ASN A 501 11.66 -14.95 -22.72
C ASN A 501 12.88 -15.87 -22.93
N ASN A 502 14.09 -15.31 -23.03
CA ASN A 502 15.36 -16.06 -23.12
C ASN A 502 15.89 -16.49 -21.73
N THR A 503 14.98 -16.73 -20.79
CA THR A 503 15.25 -17.27 -19.45
C THR A 503 15.66 -18.75 -19.51
N ALA A 504 16.14 -19.30 -18.40
CA ALA A 504 16.40 -20.75 -18.30
C ALA A 504 15.08 -21.56 -18.42
N GLU A 505 15.18 -22.82 -18.86
CA GLU A 505 14.01 -23.69 -19.18
C GLU A 505 12.94 -23.73 -18.05
N GLY A 506 11.93 -22.85 -18.14
CA GLY A 506 10.76 -22.81 -17.26
C GLY A 506 10.64 -21.64 -16.28
N GLU A 507 11.45 -20.58 -16.42
CA GLU A 507 11.33 -19.34 -15.61
C GLU A 507 10.63 -18.20 -16.40
N GLU A 508 9.72 -17.47 -15.75
CA GLU A 508 8.98 -16.33 -16.32
C GLU A 508 9.90 -15.11 -16.54
N SER A 509 9.67 -14.28 -17.56
CA SER A 509 10.52 -13.11 -17.81
C SER A 509 10.27 -11.98 -16.80
N GLN A 510 11.26 -11.09 -16.60
CA GLN A 510 11.12 -9.93 -15.70
C GLN A 510 9.92 -9.05 -16.08
N PHE A 511 9.61 -8.95 -17.39
CA PHE A 511 8.42 -8.27 -17.89
C PHE A 511 7.12 -8.96 -17.44
N GLU A 512 7.02 -10.29 -17.58
CA GLU A 512 5.86 -11.06 -17.11
C GLU A 512 5.68 -10.94 -15.60
N GLN A 513 6.76 -11.06 -14.83
CA GLN A 513 6.74 -10.96 -13.37
C GLN A 513 6.27 -9.57 -12.88
N ILE A 514 6.86 -8.49 -13.38
CA ILE A 514 6.48 -7.12 -12.97
C ILE A 514 5.08 -6.78 -13.46
N THR A 515 4.76 -7.10 -14.72
CA THR A 515 3.43 -6.82 -15.30
C THR A 515 2.34 -7.61 -14.58
N GLY A 516 2.59 -8.88 -14.24
CA GLY A 516 1.67 -9.70 -13.43
C GLY A 516 1.38 -9.08 -12.06
N VAL A 517 2.40 -8.64 -11.32
CA VAL A 517 2.21 -7.96 -10.02
C VAL A 517 1.36 -6.69 -10.12
N ILE A 518 1.49 -5.95 -11.23
CA ILE A 518 0.68 -4.76 -11.50
C ILE A 518 -0.76 -5.17 -11.89
N VAL A 519 -0.91 -6.13 -12.80
CA VAL A 519 -2.19 -6.59 -13.38
C VAL A 519 -3.07 -7.34 -12.38
N ASP A 520 -2.48 -8.13 -11.48
CA ASP A 520 -3.16 -8.77 -10.34
C ASP A 520 -3.81 -7.74 -9.41
N ASN A 521 -3.22 -6.55 -9.30
CA ASN A 521 -3.72 -5.44 -8.50
C ASN A 521 -4.65 -4.49 -9.28
N MET A 522 -4.96 -4.80 -10.55
CA MET A 522 -5.81 -3.96 -11.41
C MET A 522 -7.19 -4.56 -11.66
N GLU A 523 -8.19 -3.68 -11.61
CA GLU A 523 -9.53 -3.91 -12.14
C GLU A 523 -9.82 -2.93 -13.27
N SER A 524 -10.45 -3.40 -14.34
CA SER A 524 -10.95 -2.56 -15.42
C SER A 524 -12.47 -2.68 -15.53
N THR A 525 -13.10 -1.68 -16.14
CA THR A 525 -14.52 -1.76 -16.50
C THR A 525 -14.71 -1.09 -17.85
N MET A 526 -15.24 -1.87 -18.79
CA MET A 526 -15.66 -1.37 -20.10
C MET A 526 -17.05 -0.72 -20.01
N LYS A 527 -17.24 0.33 -20.81
CA LYS A 527 -18.48 1.10 -20.88
C LYS A 527 -19.62 0.26 -21.46
N ASP A 528 -20.73 0.12 -20.74
CA ASP A 528 -21.96 -0.51 -21.24
C ASP A 528 -22.72 0.47 -22.16
N GLU A 529 -22.83 0.17 -23.46
CA GLU A 529 -23.64 0.98 -24.41
C GLU A 529 -25.12 1.13 -24.01
N SER A 530 -25.64 0.24 -23.16
CA SER A 530 -27.04 0.23 -22.73
C SER A 530 -27.31 1.04 -21.46
N ASP A 531 -26.29 1.40 -20.68
CA ASP A 531 -26.39 2.26 -19.50
C ASP A 531 -25.60 3.58 -19.69
N PRO A 532 -26.29 4.71 -19.94
CA PRO A 532 -25.66 6.03 -20.06
C PRO A 532 -24.92 6.54 -18.81
N SER A 533 -25.02 5.84 -17.67
CA SER A 533 -24.24 6.13 -16.46
C SER A 533 -23.01 5.24 -16.26
N SER A 534 -22.88 4.17 -17.07
CA SER A 534 -21.65 3.36 -17.14
C SER A 534 -20.49 4.19 -17.71
N ARG A 535 -19.28 3.91 -17.21
CA ARG A 535 -18.04 4.60 -17.58
C ARG A 535 -16.95 3.60 -17.89
N ALA A 536 -16.05 3.97 -18.80
CA ALA A 536 -14.78 3.30 -18.97
C ALA A 536 -13.84 3.70 -17.82
N THR A 537 -13.44 2.75 -16.97
CA THR A 537 -12.56 3.02 -15.81
C THR A 537 -11.46 1.97 -15.69
N MET A 538 -10.32 2.39 -15.16
CA MET A 538 -9.26 1.51 -14.68
C MET A 538 -8.95 1.86 -13.24
N GLN A 539 -8.88 0.85 -12.38
CA GLN A 539 -8.57 0.97 -10.97
C GLN A 539 -7.33 0.12 -10.67
N ILE A 540 -6.43 0.66 -9.85
CA ILE A 540 -5.31 -0.09 -9.30
C ILE A 540 -5.35 0.01 -7.77
N ARG A 541 -5.23 -1.13 -7.10
CA ARG A 541 -4.98 -1.23 -5.66
C ARG A 541 -3.49 -1.01 -5.44
N ILE A 542 -3.13 -0.05 -4.61
CA ILE A 542 -1.75 0.15 -4.17
C ILE A 542 -1.71 -0.18 -2.68
N ASP A 543 -1.00 -1.25 -2.36
CA ASP A 543 -0.70 -1.70 -1.02
C ASP A 543 0.80 -1.99 -0.85
N PHE A 544 1.18 -2.32 0.37
CA PHE A 544 2.58 -2.54 0.72
C PHE A 544 3.17 -3.82 0.11
N GLU A 545 2.37 -4.83 -0.20
CA GLU A 545 2.84 -6.06 -0.86
C GLU A 545 3.19 -5.77 -2.33
N MET A 546 2.34 -5.02 -3.04
CA MET A 546 2.61 -4.56 -4.41
C MET A 546 3.90 -3.71 -4.46
N ILE A 547 4.02 -2.70 -3.58
CA ILE A 547 5.20 -1.82 -3.50
C ILE A 547 6.47 -2.64 -3.24
N ARG A 548 6.42 -3.56 -2.26
CA ARG A 548 7.55 -4.42 -1.89
C ARG A 548 7.99 -5.34 -3.03
N LYS A 549 7.04 -5.94 -3.77
CA LYS A 549 7.34 -6.79 -4.93
C LYS A 549 8.02 -5.99 -6.04
N ILE A 550 7.43 -4.87 -6.46
CA ILE A 550 7.98 -4.03 -7.53
C ILE A 550 9.40 -3.56 -7.18
N LEU A 551 9.61 -2.96 -6.01
CA LEU A 551 10.93 -2.48 -5.58
C LEU A 551 11.99 -3.60 -5.51
N SER A 552 11.58 -4.84 -5.20
CA SER A 552 12.51 -5.99 -5.20
C SER A 552 12.84 -6.48 -6.61
N MET A 553 11.91 -6.35 -7.57
CA MET A 553 12.06 -6.75 -8.97
C MET A 553 12.78 -5.71 -9.85
N THR A 554 12.72 -4.43 -9.47
CA THR A 554 13.45 -3.30 -10.10
C THR A 554 14.69 -2.90 -9.28
N SER A 555 15.27 -3.87 -8.56
CA SER A 555 16.49 -3.67 -7.78
C SER A 555 17.69 -4.14 -8.58
N GLU A 556 18.59 -3.22 -8.98
CA GLU A 556 19.89 -3.56 -9.61
C GLU A 556 20.68 -4.63 -8.83
N THR A 557 20.46 -4.71 -7.51
CA THR A 557 21.13 -5.64 -6.59
C THR A 557 20.27 -6.83 -6.17
N GLY A 558 19.11 -7.06 -6.80
CA GLY A 558 18.18 -8.16 -6.49
C GLY A 558 17.79 -8.21 -5.01
N THR A 559 17.63 -7.05 -4.38
CA THR A 559 17.46 -6.94 -2.94
C THR A 559 15.99 -7.09 -2.54
N GLU A 560 15.66 -8.18 -1.84
CA GLU A 560 14.39 -8.28 -1.11
C GLU A 560 14.34 -7.18 -0.04
N TYR A 561 13.36 -6.29 -0.13
CA TYR A 561 13.10 -5.28 0.89
C TYR A 561 12.31 -5.89 2.05
N THR A 562 12.73 -5.66 3.29
CA THR A 562 11.96 -5.99 4.50
C THR A 562 11.02 -4.84 4.87
N VAL A 563 10.01 -5.15 5.71
CA VAL A 563 9.12 -4.14 6.30
C VAL A 563 9.93 -3.03 6.98
N GLU A 564 10.96 -3.39 7.76
CA GLU A 564 11.88 -2.44 8.42
C GLU A 564 12.64 -1.53 7.45
N GLN A 565 13.08 -2.05 6.29
CA GLN A 565 13.77 -1.24 5.28
C GLN A 565 12.80 -0.28 4.58
N LEU A 566 11.57 -0.71 4.30
CA LEU A 566 10.53 0.13 3.72
C LEU A 566 10.03 1.19 4.71
N ILE A 567 9.90 0.86 6.00
CA ILE A 567 9.68 1.84 7.08
C ILE A 567 10.81 2.87 7.10
N LEU A 568 12.08 2.45 7.00
CA LEU A 568 13.20 3.39 6.93
C LEU A 568 13.16 4.27 5.68
N ILE A 569 12.76 3.74 4.52
CA ILE A 569 12.58 4.52 3.28
C ILE A 569 11.46 5.56 3.46
N LEU A 570 10.28 5.15 3.93
CA LEU A 570 9.15 6.05 4.19
C LEU A 570 9.50 7.13 5.23
N ASN A 571 10.13 6.72 6.35
CA ASN A 571 10.55 7.65 7.41
C ASN A 571 11.57 8.67 6.90
N ASN A 572 12.52 8.24 6.05
CA ASN A 572 13.50 9.15 5.44
C ASN A 572 12.86 10.08 4.39
N GLN A 573 12.01 9.54 3.51
CA GLN A 573 11.44 10.31 2.39
C GLN A 573 10.44 11.37 2.89
N PHE A 574 9.61 11.05 3.88
CA PHE A 574 8.62 11.99 4.43
C PHE A 574 9.11 12.75 5.68
N ASN A 575 10.30 12.43 6.20
CA ASN A 575 10.83 12.96 7.46
C ASN A 575 9.83 12.83 8.63
N ILE A 576 9.17 11.67 8.71
CA ILE A 576 8.13 11.29 9.67
C ILE A 576 8.57 10.02 10.40
N ASP A 577 8.22 9.87 11.67
CA ASP A 577 8.47 8.63 12.41
C ASP A 577 7.21 7.77 12.46
N ILE A 578 7.06 6.86 11.49
CA ILE A 578 5.87 6.00 11.40
C ILE A 578 5.79 5.03 12.60
N GLN A 579 6.90 4.70 13.28
CA GLN A 579 6.86 3.91 14.51
C GLN A 579 6.21 4.71 15.65
N SER A 580 6.51 6.01 15.73
CA SER A 580 5.81 6.90 16.66
C SER A 580 4.33 7.04 16.28
N ILE A 581 3.98 7.17 14.99
CA ILE A 581 2.56 7.25 14.56
C ILE A 581 1.79 5.97 14.94
N ALA A 582 2.33 4.78 14.65
CA ALA A 582 1.71 3.51 15.04
C ALA A 582 1.53 3.42 16.57
N SER A 583 2.57 3.78 17.33
CA SER A 583 2.52 3.81 18.81
C SER A 583 1.48 4.79 19.37
N ILE A 584 1.20 5.90 18.68
CA ILE A 584 0.15 6.87 19.06
C ILE A 584 -1.24 6.35 18.70
N ALA A 585 -1.34 5.58 17.60
CA ALA A 585 -2.57 4.99 17.09
C ALA A 585 -2.91 3.62 17.71
N GLY A 586 -2.24 3.20 18.80
CA GLY A 586 -2.49 1.92 19.50
C GLY A 586 -1.97 0.67 18.79
N VAL A 587 -1.78 0.73 17.48
CA VAL A 587 -1.48 -0.42 16.60
C VAL A 587 0.01 -0.72 16.44
N SER A 588 0.33 -1.95 16.06
CA SER A 588 1.67 -2.29 15.57
C SER A 588 1.94 -1.58 14.23
N ILE A 589 3.21 -1.26 13.94
CA ILE A 589 3.56 -0.65 12.64
C ILE A 589 3.36 -1.61 11.47
N GLU A 590 3.50 -2.91 11.72
CA GLU A 590 3.24 -3.97 10.73
C GLU A 590 1.75 -3.99 10.39
N GLU A 591 0.85 -3.94 11.39
CA GLU A 591 -0.59 -3.83 11.17
C GLU A 591 -0.98 -2.52 10.48
N LEU A 592 -0.47 -1.36 10.94
CA LEU A 592 -0.79 -0.06 10.35
C LEU A 592 -0.48 -0.01 8.85
N ILE A 593 0.62 -0.65 8.44
CA ILE A 593 1.10 -0.65 7.06
C ILE A 593 0.47 -1.76 6.22
N GLU A 594 0.43 -3.00 6.71
CA GLU A 594 -0.05 -4.16 5.92
C GLU A 594 -1.59 -4.21 5.84
N LYS A 595 -2.32 -3.64 6.81
CA LYS A 595 -3.79 -3.51 6.75
C LYS A 595 -4.28 -2.20 6.12
N SER A 596 -3.40 -1.34 5.62
CA SER A 596 -3.78 -0.07 4.95
C SER A 596 -3.42 -0.08 3.47
N TYR A 597 -4.34 0.38 2.62
CA TYR A 597 -4.18 0.41 1.17
C TYR A 597 -5.04 1.51 0.55
N PHE A 598 -4.75 1.88 -0.69
CA PHE A 598 -5.55 2.84 -1.43
C PHE A 598 -5.80 2.41 -2.86
N TYR A 599 -6.99 2.74 -3.36
CA TYR A 599 -7.33 2.59 -4.77
C TYR A 599 -7.09 3.91 -5.50
N LEU A 600 -6.28 3.86 -6.56
CA LEU A 600 -6.20 4.91 -7.56
C LEU A 600 -7.06 4.50 -8.75
N THR A 601 -8.10 5.28 -9.06
CA THR A 601 -9.02 5.02 -10.17
C THR A 601 -8.92 6.13 -11.21
N TYR A 602 -8.67 5.77 -12.45
CA TYR A 602 -8.71 6.67 -13.59
C TYR A 602 -10.00 6.45 -14.40
N ASP A 603 -10.79 7.52 -14.52
CA ASP A 603 -11.96 7.58 -15.38
C ASP A 603 -11.49 7.90 -16.80
N VAL A 604 -11.52 6.90 -17.67
CA VAL A 604 -11.03 7.00 -19.04
C VAL A 604 -11.98 7.87 -19.89
N ASP A 605 -13.26 7.96 -19.57
CA ASP A 605 -14.22 8.85 -20.26
C ASP A 605 -13.93 10.33 -19.96
N TYR A 606 -13.84 10.70 -18.68
CA TYR A 606 -13.77 12.09 -18.19
C TYR A 606 -12.36 12.59 -17.84
N TYR A 607 -11.34 11.74 -17.92
CA TYR A 607 -9.95 12.02 -17.51
C TYR A 607 -9.79 12.34 -16.00
N SER A 608 -10.80 12.02 -15.19
CA SER A 608 -10.79 12.30 -13.74
C SER A 608 -10.10 11.21 -12.94
N ILE A 609 -9.38 11.62 -11.90
CA ILE A 609 -8.65 10.75 -10.99
C ILE A 609 -9.45 10.63 -9.69
N LYS A 610 -9.62 9.43 -9.16
CA LYS A 610 -10.17 9.22 -7.83
C LYS A 610 -9.18 8.48 -6.94
N LEU A 611 -9.01 8.96 -5.71
CA LEU A 611 -8.28 8.31 -4.64
C LEU A 611 -9.27 7.85 -3.56
N GLU A 612 -9.26 6.56 -3.20
CA GLU A 612 -10.03 6.02 -2.06
C GLU A 612 -9.08 5.27 -1.13
N VAL A 613 -8.93 5.75 0.12
CA VAL A 613 -8.02 5.20 1.14
C VAL A 613 -8.80 4.36 2.14
N TYR A 614 -8.31 3.15 2.42
CA TYR A 614 -8.93 2.17 3.30
C TYR A 614 -7.95 1.66 4.35
N SER A 615 -8.47 1.25 5.49
CA SER A 615 -7.74 0.44 6.47
C SER A 615 -8.61 -0.67 7.04
N THR A 616 -7.97 -1.73 7.54
CA THR A 616 -8.58 -2.75 8.40
C THR A 616 -7.80 -2.95 9.71
N ALA A 617 -6.94 -1.99 10.07
CA ALA A 617 -6.32 -1.92 11.39
C ALA A 617 -7.38 -1.98 12.50
N GLU A 618 -7.08 -2.70 13.59
CA GLU A 618 -7.96 -2.96 14.74
C GLU A 618 -9.24 -3.78 14.44
N MET A 619 -9.61 -3.99 13.18
CA MET A 619 -10.76 -4.80 12.79
C MET A 619 -10.45 -6.31 12.77
N SER A 620 -11.40 -7.12 13.24
CA SER A 620 -11.38 -8.58 13.11
C SER A 620 -11.88 -9.07 11.73
N ASP A 621 -11.51 -10.31 11.36
CA ASP A 621 -11.97 -10.94 10.12
C ASP A 621 -13.51 -11.04 10.00
N GLU A 622 -14.23 -11.18 11.12
CA GLU A 622 -15.69 -11.22 11.12
C GLU A 622 -16.31 -9.83 10.89
N GLU A 623 -15.74 -8.77 11.45
CA GLU A 623 -16.19 -7.38 11.23
C GLU A 623 -15.90 -6.90 9.81
N ILE A 624 -14.73 -7.25 9.26
CA ILE A 624 -14.39 -6.97 7.85
C ILE A 624 -15.38 -7.69 6.92
N ALA A 625 -15.82 -8.90 7.27
CA ALA A 625 -16.79 -9.66 6.50
C ALA A 625 -18.25 -9.16 6.62
N GLU A 626 -18.65 -8.56 7.76
CA GLU A 626 -19.99 -7.98 7.93
C GLU A 626 -20.11 -6.53 7.43
N THR A 627 -19.10 -5.70 7.68
CA THR A 627 -19.15 -4.24 7.45
C THR A 627 -18.32 -3.76 6.26
N GLY A 628 -17.33 -4.53 5.82
CA GLY A 628 -16.34 -4.11 4.83
C GLY A 628 -15.17 -3.31 5.43
N PRO A 629 -14.14 -2.99 4.63
CA PRO A 629 -12.99 -2.23 5.08
C PRO A 629 -13.35 -0.76 5.38
N LEU A 630 -12.70 -0.17 6.38
CA LEU A 630 -12.97 1.17 6.86
C LEU A 630 -12.44 2.23 5.88
N GLN A 631 -13.33 2.89 5.14
CA GLN A 631 -12.96 3.99 4.24
C GLN A 631 -12.55 5.23 5.07
N VAL A 632 -11.28 5.57 5.03
CA VAL A 632 -10.70 6.71 5.76
C VAL A 632 -10.93 8.01 5.01
N LEU A 633 -10.69 8.01 3.70
CA LEU A 633 -10.78 9.19 2.84
C LEU A 633 -11.17 8.80 1.41
N ARG A 634 -11.93 9.67 0.76
CA ARG A 634 -12.19 9.64 -0.68
C ARG A 634 -11.97 11.02 -1.29
N MET A 635 -11.44 11.06 -2.50
CA MET A 635 -11.27 12.29 -3.30
C MET A 635 -11.54 12.00 -4.78
N ASP A 636 -12.53 12.67 -5.38
CA ASP A 636 -12.83 12.63 -6.83
C ASP A 636 -12.33 13.93 -7.49
N LEU A 637 -11.28 13.87 -8.31
CA LEU A 637 -10.62 15.03 -8.95
C LEU A 637 -10.91 15.13 -10.45
N TYR A 638 -11.55 16.22 -10.89
CA TYR A 638 -11.86 16.51 -12.29
C TYR A 638 -10.91 17.57 -12.88
N PRO A 639 -10.13 17.25 -13.94
CA PRO A 639 -9.17 18.21 -14.50
C PRO A 639 -9.86 19.41 -15.15
N GLN A 640 -9.32 20.60 -14.88
CA GLN A 640 -9.69 21.87 -15.52
C GLN A 640 -8.62 22.33 -16.51
N HIS A 641 -7.34 22.18 -16.16
CA HIS A 641 -6.20 22.45 -17.04
C HIS A 641 -5.17 21.31 -16.93
N ILE A 642 -4.64 20.86 -18.08
CA ILE A 642 -3.60 19.84 -18.18
C ILE A 642 -2.53 20.30 -19.17
N GLY A 643 -1.32 20.51 -18.67
CA GLY A 643 -0.16 20.94 -19.45
C GLY A 643 -0.21 22.41 -19.88
N GLU A 644 -0.87 23.28 -19.12
CA GLU A 644 -1.14 24.69 -19.44
C GLU A 644 -0.84 25.57 -18.22
N GLU A 645 0.00 26.61 -18.35
CA GLU A 645 0.50 27.48 -17.26
C GLU A 645 -0.57 27.83 -16.20
N VAL A 646 -0.52 27.17 -15.03
CA VAL A 646 -1.51 27.37 -13.96
C VAL A 646 -1.04 28.43 -12.98
N ARG A 647 -1.74 29.56 -12.93
CA ARG A 647 -1.37 30.63 -12.00
C ARG A 647 -1.76 30.31 -10.55
N ILE A 648 -0.81 29.76 -9.80
CA ILE A 648 -0.92 29.57 -8.35
C ILE A 648 -0.87 30.93 -7.61
N VAL A 649 -1.65 31.05 -6.54
CA VAL A 649 -1.64 32.20 -5.62
C VAL A 649 -1.81 31.68 -4.19
N PHE A 650 -0.70 31.57 -3.48
CA PHE A 650 -0.64 31.08 -2.10
C PHE A 650 -1.31 32.02 -1.08
N PRO A 651 -1.74 31.50 0.08
CA PRO A 651 -2.13 32.31 1.23
C PRO A 651 -0.92 33.05 1.84
N SER A 652 -1.16 33.80 2.92
CA SER A 652 -0.05 34.29 3.74
C SER A 652 0.42 33.18 4.68
N PHE A 653 1.71 32.82 4.60
CA PHE A 653 2.36 31.93 5.58
C PHE A 653 2.76 32.65 6.89
N GLU A 654 2.43 33.94 7.06
CA GLU A 654 2.66 34.67 8.31
C GLU A 654 1.80 34.09 9.45
N GLY A 655 2.44 33.39 10.38
CA GLY A 655 1.81 32.75 11.53
C GLY A 655 1.97 31.23 11.57
N PHE A 656 2.44 30.60 10.49
CA PHE A 656 2.79 29.18 10.49
C PHE A 656 4.00 28.90 11.40
N LYS A 657 4.00 27.75 12.08
CA LYS A 657 5.06 27.31 13.01
C LYS A 657 5.77 26.07 12.46
N GLU A 658 6.99 25.80 12.87
CA GLU A 658 7.68 24.55 12.53
C GLU A 658 6.98 23.34 13.17
N PHE A 659 6.70 22.29 12.39
CA PHE A 659 6.01 21.08 12.87
C PHE A 659 6.90 20.31 13.87
N GLN A 660 6.39 20.10 15.09
CA GLN A 660 7.14 19.49 16.19
C GLN A 660 7.01 17.96 16.19
N ASP A 661 8.10 17.26 16.52
CA ASP A 661 8.09 15.80 16.62
C ASP A 661 7.33 15.32 17.88
N VAL A 662 6.53 14.26 17.73
CA VAL A 662 5.70 13.75 18.84
C VAL A 662 6.55 12.90 19.80
N MET A 663 6.84 13.44 20.97
CA MET A 663 7.62 12.76 22.03
C MET A 663 6.77 12.32 23.24
N THR A 664 5.53 12.79 23.34
CA THR A 664 4.60 12.50 24.43
C THR A 664 3.17 12.63 23.92
N TYR A 665 2.30 11.71 24.34
CA TYR A 665 0.85 11.80 24.22
C TYR A 665 0.29 12.06 25.63
N SER A 666 -0.69 12.95 25.78
CA SER A 666 -1.12 13.44 27.09
C SER A 666 -2.64 13.63 27.19
N GLY A 667 -3.16 13.35 28.38
CA GLY A 667 -4.57 13.42 28.72
C GLY A 667 -4.80 14.23 29.99
N TYR A 668 -5.86 15.00 29.99
CA TYR A 668 -6.45 15.61 31.18
C TYR A 668 -7.93 15.28 31.15
N LEU A 669 -8.39 14.47 32.10
CA LEU A 669 -9.79 14.08 32.24
C LEU A 669 -10.28 14.60 33.58
N GLU A 670 -11.33 15.40 33.58
CA GLU A 670 -12.06 15.78 34.80
C GLU A 670 -13.53 15.34 34.67
N GLY A 671 -14.14 14.91 35.77
CA GLY A 671 -15.51 14.43 35.70
C GLY A 671 -16.15 14.13 37.04
N GLN A 672 -17.42 13.76 36.95
CA GLN A 672 -18.28 13.37 38.07
C GLN A 672 -19.06 12.10 37.72
N PHE A 673 -19.36 11.29 38.73
CA PHE A 673 -20.27 10.15 38.68
C PHE A 673 -21.38 10.37 39.71
N LEU A 674 -22.61 10.46 39.19
CA LEU A 674 -23.85 10.64 39.94
C LEU A 674 -24.52 9.28 40.11
N PHE A 675 -24.77 8.87 41.35
CA PHE A 675 -25.38 7.58 41.67
C PHE A 675 -26.88 7.72 41.97
N ALA A 676 -27.68 6.70 41.65
CA ALA A 676 -29.08 6.71 42.09
C ALA A 676 -29.16 6.58 43.62
N ALA A 677 -30.11 7.28 44.25
CA ALA A 677 -30.30 7.28 45.71
C ALA A 677 -30.86 5.95 46.29
N THR A 678 -30.73 4.86 45.54
CA THR A 678 -31.03 3.48 45.94
C THR A 678 -29.81 2.57 45.89
N GLU A 679 -28.68 3.06 45.36
CA GLU A 679 -27.39 2.35 45.31
C GLU A 679 -26.61 2.50 46.62
N GLU A 680 -25.87 1.46 47.00
CA GLU A 680 -24.88 1.49 48.08
C GLU A 680 -23.49 1.31 47.45
N VAL A 681 -22.77 2.41 47.23
CA VAL A 681 -21.48 2.39 46.51
C VAL A 681 -20.35 1.99 47.46
N ASP A 682 -20.00 0.70 47.45
CA ASP A 682 -18.87 0.18 48.23
C ASP A 682 -17.55 0.30 47.45
N LEU A 683 -16.71 1.27 47.84
CA LEU A 683 -15.38 1.46 47.24
C LEU A 683 -14.32 0.56 47.87
N SER A 684 -14.65 -0.26 48.88
CA SER A 684 -13.67 -1.01 49.68
C SER A 684 -12.77 -1.89 48.81
N MET A 685 -13.35 -2.66 47.89
CA MET A 685 -12.62 -3.54 46.97
C MET A 685 -11.90 -2.77 45.84
N LEU A 686 -12.40 -1.59 45.41
CA LEU A 686 -11.73 -0.75 44.41
C LEU A 686 -10.47 -0.10 45.00
N LEU A 687 -10.57 0.45 46.21
CA LEU A 687 -9.41 0.98 46.93
C LEU A 687 -8.42 -0.14 47.31
N GLY A 688 -8.91 -1.34 47.60
CA GLY A 688 -8.08 -2.51 47.85
C GLY A 688 -7.32 -2.97 46.61
N SER A 689 -7.97 -2.99 45.44
CA SER A 689 -7.38 -3.50 44.19
C SER A 689 -6.14 -2.71 43.77
N PHE A 690 -6.13 -1.38 43.93
CA PHE A 690 -4.95 -0.52 43.71
C PHE A 690 -3.72 -0.91 44.57
N MET A 691 -3.92 -1.53 45.74
CA MET A 691 -2.81 -2.01 46.59
C MET A 691 -2.57 -3.53 46.50
N GLY A 692 -3.20 -4.22 45.56
CA GLY A 692 -3.15 -5.69 45.46
C GLY A 692 -3.88 -6.40 46.61
N ASP A 693 -4.91 -5.78 47.18
CA ASP A 693 -5.83 -6.41 48.14
C ASP A 693 -7.24 -6.51 47.54
N GLU A 694 -7.45 -7.54 46.73
CA GLU A 694 -8.76 -7.86 46.12
C GLU A 694 -9.89 -8.02 47.16
N SER A 695 -9.58 -8.23 48.45
CA SER A 695 -10.60 -8.45 49.48
C SER A 695 -11.27 -7.16 49.98
N GLY A 696 -10.63 -6.00 49.80
CA GLY A 696 -11.07 -4.73 50.37
C GLY A 696 -11.09 -4.65 51.91
N LEU A 697 -10.67 -5.72 52.62
CA LEU A 697 -10.78 -5.82 54.08
C LEU A 697 -9.93 -4.79 54.84
N ASN A 698 -8.89 -4.25 54.19
CA ASN A 698 -8.00 -3.24 54.77
C ASN A 698 -8.37 -1.79 54.39
N THR A 699 -9.27 -1.63 53.43
CA THR A 699 -9.68 -0.35 52.83
C THR A 699 -11.17 -0.04 52.96
N PRO A 700 -11.88 -0.40 54.06
CA PRO A 700 -13.34 -0.36 54.12
C PRO A 700 -13.89 1.07 54.01
N PHE A 701 -14.56 1.37 52.89
CA PHE A 701 -15.15 2.69 52.62
C PHE A 701 -16.41 2.57 51.75
N ILE A 702 -17.57 2.72 52.39
CA ILE A 702 -18.87 2.87 51.73
C ILE A 702 -19.15 4.38 51.55
N LEU A 703 -19.57 4.76 50.36
CA LEU A 703 -19.88 6.15 50.01
C LEU A 703 -21.15 6.64 50.75
N PRO A 704 -21.21 7.89 51.27
CA PRO A 704 -22.41 8.40 51.95
C PRO A 704 -23.64 8.52 51.03
N GLU A 705 -24.84 8.39 51.61
CA GLU A 705 -26.12 8.58 50.89
C GLU A 705 -26.17 9.96 50.21
N ALA A 706 -26.44 9.97 48.89
CA ALA A 706 -26.46 11.15 48.03
C ALA A 706 -25.13 11.93 47.97
N ALA A 707 -23.99 11.24 48.10
CA ALA A 707 -22.68 11.76 47.73
C ALA A 707 -22.35 11.45 46.26
N ASP A 708 -21.73 12.40 45.58
CA ASP A 708 -21.23 12.25 44.22
C ASP A 708 -19.70 12.03 44.24
N ILE A 709 -19.17 11.19 43.35
CA ILE A 709 -17.72 11.01 43.17
C ILE A 709 -17.24 11.92 42.03
N TYR A 710 -16.21 12.71 42.28
CA TYR A 710 -15.53 13.53 41.29
C TYR A 710 -14.08 13.05 41.14
N PHE A 711 -13.52 13.23 39.95
CA PHE A 711 -12.14 12.89 39.67
C PHE A 711 -11.41 13.92 38.82
N THR A 712 -10.09 13.86 38.89
CA THR A 712 -9.17 14.56 37.98
C THR A 712 -7.99 13.63 37.69
N LEU A 713 -7.77 13.32 36.41
CA LEU A 713 -6.68 12.50 35.92
C LEU A 713 -5.79 13.32 34.98
N TYR A 714 -4.54 13.50 35.35
CA TYR A 714 -3.47 13.82 34.39
C TYR A 714 -2.78 12.50 34.02
N TYR A 715 -2.59 12.25 32.73
CA TYR A 715 -1.90 11.06 32.22
C TYR A 715 -0.98 11.50 31.08
N ASP A 716 0.29 11.08 31.10
CA ASP A 716 1.22 11.20 29.98
C ASP A 716 1.72 9.80 29.59
N GLN A 717 1.93 9.59 28.29
CA GLN A 717 2.54 8.41 27.69
C GLN A 717 3.68 8.89 26.79
N TYR A 718 4.92 8.49 27.07
CA TYR A 718 6.12 8.97 26.38
C TYR A 718 7.10 7.85 26.08
N ILE A 719 7.89 8.02 25.01
CA ILE A 719 8.94 7.08 24.63
C ILE A 719 10.23 7.53 25.33
N ARG A 720 10.56 6.89 26.47
CA ARG A 720 11.66 7.37 27.33
C ARG A 720 13.05 6.99 26.84
N GLU A 721 13.23 5.74 26.40
CA GLU A 721 14.56 5.18 26.12
C GLU A 721 14.59 4.35 24.84
N GLN A 722 15.72 4.46 24.13
CA GLN A 722 16.15 3.51 23.10
C GLN A 722 17.22 2.61 23.73
N PHE A 723 16.97 1.30 23.77
CA PHE A 723 17.94 0.30 24.21
C PHE A 723 18.24 -0.67 23.06
N LEU A 724 19.36 -1.38 23.16
CA LEU A 724 19.88 -2.20 22.06
C LEU A 724 19.65 -3.70 22.32
N ASP A 725 18.41 -4.18 22.23
CA ASP A 725 18.15 -5.61 22.32
C ASP A 725 18.50 -6.35 21.02
N ASN A 726 19.19 -7.50 21.15
CA ASN A 726 19.65 -8.35 20.05
C ASN A 726 20.40 -7.64 18.88
N GLY A 727 20.84 -6.39 19.08
CA GLY A 727 21.47 -5.54 18.06
C GLY A 727 20.53 -4.60 17.30
N ARG A 728 19.22 -4.62 17.60
CA ARG A 728 18.21 -3.67 17.13
C ARG A 728 17.97 -2.59 18.19
N TRP A 729 17.56 -1.39 17.77
CA TRP A 729 17.12 -0.35 18.69
C TRP A 729 15.64 -0.54 19.01
N THR A 730 15.34 -1.01 20.21
CA THR A 730 13.98 -1.15 20.74
C THR A 730 13.60 0.08 21.55
N ARG A 731 12.36 0.54 21.35
CA ARG A 731 11.72 1.63 22.08
C ARG A 731 10.70 1.02 23.04
N ARG A 732 10.58 1.56 24.25
CA ARG A 732 9.45 1.24 25.15
C ARG A 732 8.61 2.49 25.41
N ALA A 733 7.30 2.33 25.37
CA ALA A 733 6.37 3.28 25.95
C ALA A 733 6.49 3.23 27.48
N ARG A 734 6.40 4.40 28.11
CA ARG A 734 6.28 4.56 29.56
C ARG A 734 5.24 5.62 29.84
N SER A 735 4.50 5.45 30.92
CA SER A 735 3.45 6.34 31.36
C SER A 735 3.82 7.00 32.70
N ALA A 736 3.27 8.19 32.91
CA ALA A 736 3.24 8.86 34.20
C ALA A 736 1.82 9.43 34.39
N PHE A 737 1.26 9.32 35.58
CA PHE A 737 -0.10 9.80 35.84
C PHE A 737 -0.29 10.31 37.27
N SER A 738 -1.33 11.13 37.44
CA SER A 738 -1.83 11.58 38.73
C SER A 738 -3.34 11.59 38.68
N LEU A 739 -3.95 10.61 39.35
CA LEU A 739 -5.38 10.49 39.58
C LEU A 739 -5.70 11.02 40.97
N TYR A 740 -6.63 11.96 41.04
CA TYR A 740 -7.23 12.46 42.27
C TYR A 740 -8.71 12.11 42.30
N LEU A 741 -9.16 11.50 43.41
CA LEU A 741 -10.55 11.17 43.68
C LEU A 741 -11.04 11.97 44.90
N TYR A 742 -12.20 12.59 44.80
CA TYR A 742 -12.84 13.31 45.91
C TYR A 742 -14.37 13.18 45.83
N MET A 743 -15.04 13.13 46.98
CA MET A 743 -16.52 13.14 47.05
C MET A 743 -17.06 14.53 47.37
N VAL A 744 -18.30 14.79 46.97
CA VAL A 744 -19.03 16.01 47.36
C VAL A 744 -20.36 15.65 48.02
N VAL A 745 -20.63 16.24 49.19
CA VAL A 745 -21.87 16.06 49.96
C VAL A 745 -22.36 17.43 50.44
N GLU A 746 -23.55 17.87 50.05
CA GLU A 746 -24.14 19.18 50.43
C GLU A 746 -23.11 20.34 50.40
N ASP A 747 -22.54 20.62 49.22
CA ASP A 747 -21.45 21.60 48.97
C ASP A 747 -20.09 21.31 49.66
N THR A 748 -19.92 20.18 50.36
CA THR A 748 -18.69 19.82 51.10
C THR A 748 -17.81 18.85 50.31
N VAL A 749 -16.68 19.36 49.80
CA VAL A 749 -15.64 18.57 49.12
C VAL A 749 -14.79 17.80 50.14
N THR A 750 -14.65 16.49 49.97
CA THR A 750 -13.82 15.62 50.81
C THR A 750 -12.88 14.75 49.95
N PRO A 751 -11.55 14.83 50.12
CA PRO A 751 -10.60 13.95 49.43
C PRO A 751 -10.87 12.47 49.74
N LEU A 752 -10.79 11.60 48.73
CA LEU A 752 -10.87 10.15 48.90
C LEU A 752 -9.48 9.51 48.76
N ALA A 753 -8.88 9.64 47.58
CA ALA A 753 -7.60 9.03 47.28
C ALA A 753 -6.80 9.83 46.26
N HIS A 754 -5.48 9.70 46.33
CA HIS A 754 -4.55 10.07 45.28
C HIS A 754 -3.74 8.83 44.85
N VAL A 755 -3.65 8.62 43.55
CA VAL A 755 -2.82 7.59 42.91
C VAL A 755 -1.85 8.30 41.96
N TYR A 756 -0.57 8.03 42.10
CA TYR A 756 0.50 8.63 41.29
C TYR A 756 1.33 7.55 40.62
N ALA A 757 1.84 7.82 39.42
CA ALA A 757 2.98 7.09 38.86
C ALA A 757 3.88 8.05 38.11
N ASN A 758 5.20 7.87 38.24
CA ASN A 758 6.20 8.74 37.64
C ASN A 758 6.92 8.14 36.43
N ASP A 759 7.00 6.81 36.36
CA ASP A 759 7.60 6.06 35.24
C ASP A 759 7.21 4.57 35.33
N VAL A 760 6.15 4.16 34.63
CA VAL A 760 5.54 2.82 34.64
C VAL A 760 5.28 2.36 33.20
N SER A 761 5.39 1.07 32.85
CA SER A 761 4.94 0.56 31.53
C SER A 761 3.47 0.13 31.52
N LEU A 762 2.90 -0.19 32.70
CA LEU A 762 1.58 -0.77 32.91
C LEU A 762 1.31 -2.04 32.09
N ASN A 763 2.37 -2.80 31.79
CA ASN A 763 2.33 -4.07 31.06
C ASN A 763 2.78 -5.22 31.98
N THR A 764 2.06 -6.35 31.97
CA THR A 764 2.31 -7.52 32.84
C THR A 764 3.44 -8.46 32.41
N ALA A 765 3.93 -8.36 31.17
CA ALA A 765 4.99 -9.18 30.59
C ALA A 765 6.41 -8.57 30.75
N ASP A 766 6.53 -7.30 31.14
CA ASP A 766 7.84 -6.63 31.28
C ASP A 766 8.72 -7.27 32.39
N PRO A 767 10.04 -7.43 32.17
CA PRO A 767 10.96 -7.95 33.17
C PRO A 767 10.94 -7.16 34.50
N VAL A 768 10.97 -7.89 35.61
CA VAL A 768 10.88 -7.35 36.99
C VAL A 768 11.95 -6.29 37.33
N GLU A 769 13.07 -6.27 36.60
CA GLU A 769 14.16 -5.29 36.76
C GLU A 769 13.82 -3.92 36.12
N GLU A 770 12.77 -3.85 35.30
CA GLU A 770 12.35 -2.70 34.50
C GLU A 770 10.98 -2.14 34.94
N LEU A 771 10.33 -2.80 35.92
CA LEU A 771 9.07 -2.39 36.51
C LEU A 771 9.21 -1.20 37.48
N GLY A 772 8.37 -0.19 37.26
CA GLY A 772 8.18 0.98 38.10
C GLY A 772 7.20 0.77 39.26
N TYR A 773 6.75 1.90 39.82
CA TYR A 773 5.91 1.93 41.01
C TYR A 773 4.74 2.90 40.87
N VAL A 774 3.55 2.44 41.27
CA VAL A 774 2.35 3.25 41.53
C VAL A 774 2.29 3.59 43.02
N TRP A 775 2.07 4.86 43.37
CA TRP A 775 2.21 5.38 44.73
C TRP A 775 0.84 5.84 45.25
N LEU A 776 0.49 5.39 46.45
CA LEU A 776 -0.87 5.39 46.97
C LEU A 776 -1.01 6.25 48.24
N GLN A 777 -2.07 7.06 48.26
CA GLN A 777 -2.45 7.92 49.38
C GLN A 777 -3.98 7.85 49.56
N TYR A 778 -4.44 7.13 50.58
CA TYR A 778 -5.86 6.99 50.92
C TYR A 778 -6.27 8.05 51.96
N ASP A 779 -6.61 9.25 51.49
CA ASP A 779 -7.01 10.37 52.37
C ASP A 779 -8.33 10.07 53.13
N CYS A 780 -9.23 9.25 52.57
CA CYS A 780 -10.46 8.79 53.22
C CYS A 780 -10.22 7.91 54.46
N LEU A 781 -9.03 7.32 54.60
CA LEU A 781 -8.67 6.44 55.72
C LEU A 781 -7.81 7.14 56.79
N ASP A 782 -7.40 8.41 56.61
CA ASP A 782 -6.50 9.09 57.57
C ASP A 782 -7.18 9.31 58.94
N GLY A 783 -6.75 8.55 59.95
CA GLY A 783 -7.37 8.53 61.26
C GLY A 783 -8.71 7.81 61.33
N TYR A 784 -9.07 7.04 60.29
CA TYR A 784 -10.35 6.31 60.25
C TYR A 784 -10.35 5.14 61.24
N ILE A 785 -11.36 5.16 62.12
CA ILE A 785 -11.63 4.10 63.08
C ILE A 785 -13.01 3.53 62.76
N GLY A 786 -13.07 2.25 62.38
CA GLY A 786 -14.30 1.58 62.01
C GLY A 786 -15.26 1.38 63.19
N GLU A 787 -16.51 1.00 62.92
CA GLU A 787 -17.51 0.75 63.97
C GLU A 787 -17.13 -0.39 64.93
N ASP A 788 -16.27 -1.31 64.48
CA ASP A 788 -15.68 -2.38 65.29
C ASP A 788 -14.53 -1.92 66.21
N GLY A 789 -14.10 -0.66 66.08
CA GLY A 789 -13.04 -0.03 66.85
C GLY A 789 -11.62 -0.25 66.33
N ARG A 790 -11.44 -0.78 65.11
CA ARG A 790 -10.10 -0.95 64.49
C ARG A 790 -9.62 0.32 63.80
N ASP A 791 -8.30 0.50 63.77
CA ASP A 791 -7.60 1.63 63.12
C ASP A 791 -7.18 1.24 61.68
N TYR A 792 -7.95 1.71 60.70
CA TYR A 792 -7.74 1.48 59.28
C TYR A 792 -6.80 2.49 58.62
N THR A 793 -6.14 3.37 59.39
CA THR A 793 -5.21 4.38 58.85
C THR A 793 -4.05 3.73 58.12
N LEU A 794 -4.01 3.83 56.79
CA LEU A 794 -2.86 3.38 56.00
C LEU A 794 -1.81 4.51 55.88
N PRO A 795 -0.50 4.19 55.90
CA PRO A 795 0.54 5.14 55.50
C PRO A 795 0.43 5.46 53.99
N ARG A 796 1.24 6.40 53.52
CA ARG A 796 1.51 6.55 52.07
C ARG A 796 2.57 5.55 51.65
N PHE A 797 2.35 4.78 50.59
CA PHE A 797 3.28 3.72 50.17
C PHE A 797 3.31 3.50 48.65
N LYS A 798 4.33 2.77 48.19
CA LYS A 798 4.56 2.41 46.78
C LYS A 798 4.21 0.94 46.54
N VAL A 799 3.59 0.65 45.40
CA VAL A 799 3.24 -0.68 44.91
C VAL A 799 3.87 -0.87 43.54
N ARG A 800 4.49 -2.03 43.29
CA ARG A 800 5.11 -2.32 41.99
C ARG A 800 4.01 -2.52 40.96
N GLU A 801 4.22 -2.02 39.75
CA GLU A 801 3.14 -1.83 38.78
C GLU A 801 2.41 -3.11 38.36
N ASP A 802 3.10 -4.26 38.25
CA ASP A 802 2.48 -5.56 37.98
C ASP A 802 1.47 -5.99 39.05
N HIS A 803 1.72 -5.62 40.31
CA HIS A 803 0.80 -5.89 41.43
C HIS A 803 -0.41 -4.95 41.41
N PHE A 804 -0.24 -3.69 40.95
CA PHE A 804 -1.33 -2.75 40.73
C PHE A 804 -2.22 -3.20 39.56
N VAL A 805 -1.63 -3.51 38.40
CA VAL A 805 -2.36 -3.95 37.20
C VAL A 805 -3.12 -5.24 37.47
N ARG A 806 -2.46 -6.29 38.00
CA ARG A 806 -3.13 -7.57 38.29
C ARG A 806 -4.27 -7.41 39.30
N GLY A 807 -4.08 -6.63 40.37
CA GLY A 807 -5.15 -6.34 41.34
C GLY A 807 -6.33 -5.62 40.71
N PHE A 808 -6.07 -4.59 39.89
CA PHE A 808 -7.11 -3.81 39.21
C PHE A 808 -7.94 -4.63 38.21
N TYR A 809 -7.28 -5.40 37.32
CA TYR A 809 -7.99 -6.23 36.34
C TYR A 809 -8.73 -7.40 37.00
N ALA A 810 -8.20 -7.98 38.09
CA ALA A 810 -8.92 -8.97 38.89
C ALA A 810 -10.17 -8.37 39.57
N TYR A 811 -10.14 -7.09 39.97
CA TYR A 811 -11.33 -6.38 40.45
C TYR A 811 -12.38 -6.16 39.35
N MET A 812 -11.95 -5.88 38.12
CA MET A 812 -12.82 -5.77 36.94
C MET A 812 -13.33 -7.14 36.42
N GLY A 813 -12.73 -8.25 36.86
CA GLY A 813 -13.21 -9.62 36.61
C GLY A 813 -12.50 -10.38 35.49
N TYR A 814 -11.34 -9.92 35.01
CA TYR A 814 -10.53 -10.61 34.00
C TYR A 814 -9.81 -11.84 34.57
N ASP A 815 -9.72 -12.92 33.78
CA ASP A 815 -9.12 -14.20 34.18
C ASP A 815 -7.73 -14.41 33.54
N PHE A 816 -6.71 -13.93 34.25
CA PHE A 816 -5.28 -14.04 33.89
C PHE A 816 -4.75 -15.47 33.72
N ASP A 817 -5.47 -16.52 34.13
CA ASP A 817 -5.06 -17.91 33.88
C ASP A 817 -5.57 -18.44 32.51
N SER A 818 -6.24 -17.60 31.70
CA SER A 818 -6.98 -18.02 30.50
C SER A 818 -6.79 -17.23 29.20
N GLU A 819 -6.27 -15.99 29.26
CA GLU A 819 -6.02 -15.11 28.11
C GLU A 819 -4.53 -14.74 28.01
N ASP A 820 -4.06 -14.20 26.87
CA ASP A 820 -2.63 -13.92 26.64
C ASP A 820 -2.08 -12.80 27.57
N ASP A 821 -0.84 -12.96 28.05
CA ASP A 821 -0.20 -12.19 29.16
C ASP A 821 -0.03 -10.65 28.92
N ASP A 822 -0.28 -10.15 27.72
CA ASP A 822 0.04 -8.78 27.25
C ASP A 822 -1.06 -7.73 27.55
N VAL A 823 -1.49 -7.66 28.82
CA VAL A 823 -2.44 -6.63 29.28
C VAL A 823 -1.75 -5.27 29.44
N VAL A 824 -2.29 -4.23 28.79
CA VAL A 824 -1.79 -2.84 28.81
C VAL A 824 -2.91 -1.87 29.23
N LEU A 825 -2.55 -0.79 29.93
CA LEU A 825 -3.49 0.28 30.35
C LEU A 825 -3.02 1.66 29.87
N GLY A 826 -3.30 1.97 28.61
CA GLY A 826 -3.01 3.23 27.92
C GLY A 826 -4.08 4.32 28.09
N LEU A 827 -3.77 5.52 27.60
CA LEU A 827 -4.71 6.66 27.61
C LEU A 827 -5.84 6.48 26.56
N THR A 828 -5.53 5.84 25.44
CA THR A 828 -6.50 5.41 24.41
C THR A 828 -7.62 4.59 25.03
N ASP A 829 -7.26 3.59 25.82
CA ASP A 829 -8.15 2.56 26.33
C ASP A 829 -9.09 3.15 27.40
N ILE A 830 -8.55 4.03 28.25
CA ILE A 830 -9.33 4.83 29.22
C ILE A 830 -10.36 5.72 28.51
N VAL A 831 -10.00 6.36 27.39
CA VAL A 831 -10.93 7.21 26.62
C VAL A 831 -11.96 6.36 25.88
N GLY A 832 -11.56 5.22 25.30
CA GLY A 832 -12.44 4.25 24.64
C GLY A 832 -13.50 3.70 25.58
N ALA A 833 -13.10 3.17 26.75
CA ALA A 833 -14.00 2.64 27.77
C ALA A 833 -14.95 3.70 28.37
N LEU A 834 -14.60 4.98 28.30
CA LEU A 834 -15.49 6.08 28.67
C LEU A 834 -16.48 6.44 27.56
N MET A 835 -16.10 6.29 26.28
CA MET A 835 -16.91 6.65 25.11
C MET A 835 -17.81 5.51 24.59
N GLU A 836 -17.49 4.26 24.90
CA GLU A 836 -18.33 3.08 24.66
C GLU A 836 -19.78 3.32 25.11
N ASP A 837 -20.76 3.05 24.23
CA ASP A 837 -22.21 3.24 24.45
C ASP A 837 -22.63 4.61 25.04
N SER A 838 -21.80 5.64 24.85
CA SER A 838 -21.92 6.94 25.55
C SER A 838 -22.18 8.12 24.61
N TRP A 839 -22.82 9.17 25.13
CA TRP A 839 -23.06 10.39 24.35
C TRP A 839 -21.85 11.33 24.43
N ALA A 840 -21.00 11.27 23.41
CA ALA A 840 -19.90 12.22 23.21
C ALA A 840 -20.38 13.51 22.52
N THR A 841 -19.72 14.64 22.82
CA THR A 841 -19.93 15.93 22.16
C THR A 841 -18.62 16.71 22.20
N PHE A 842 -18.08 17.02 21.02
CA PHE A 842 -16.84 17.78 20.86
C PHE A 842 -17.14 19.28 20.98
N GLU A 843 -16.56 19.96 21.97
CA GLU A 843 -16.56 21.41 22.12
C GLU A 843 -15.11 21.91 21.96
N PRO A 844 -14.83 23.10 21.37
CA PRO A 844 -13.48 23.49 20.95
C PRO A 844 -12.33 23.20 21.95
N ASP A 845 -12.56 23.44 23.24
CA ASP A 845 -11.58 23.17 24.30
C ASP A 845 -11.66 21.76 24.93
N VAL A 846 -12.76 20.99 24.80
CA VAL A 846 -12.95 19.68 25.47
C VAL A 846 -13.82 18.67 24.68
N ILE A 847 -13.50 17.38 24.78
CA ILE A 847 -14.44 16.31 24.47
C ILE A 847 -15.33 16.10 25.71
N ARG A 848 -16.64 16.40 25.63
CA ARG A 848 -17.59 16.05 26.69
C ARG A 848 -18.16 14.66 26.44
N VAL A 849 -18.14 13.80 27.46
CA VAL A 849 -18.73 12.47 27.43
C VAL A 849 -19.76 12.35 28.53
N THR A 850 -21.01 12.03 28.17
CA THR A 850 -22.06 11.64 29.11
C THR A 850 -22.27 10.14 29.00
N THR A 851 -21.87 9.40 30.04
CA THR A 851 -21.85 7.94 30.02
C THR A 851 -22.83 7.35 31.04
N SER A 852 -23.39 6.19 30.70
CA SER A 852 -24.02 5.27 31.64
C SER A 852 -23.84 3.82 31.14
N ASN A 853 -22.68 3.54 30.55
CA ASN A 853 -22.36 2.25 29.94
C ASN A 853 -22.13 1.17 31.00
N GLN A 854 -22.01 -0.09 30.58
CA GLN A 854 -21.84 -1.20 31.52
C GLN A 854 -20.45 -1.20 32.17
N THR A 855 -19.41 -0.87 31.41
CA THR A 855 -18.01 -0.83 31.85
C THR A 855 -17.78 0.08 33.07
N ILE A 856 -18.38 1.28 33.08
CA ILE A 856 -18.31 2.21 34.23
C ILE A 856 -19.25 1.78 35.38
N LYS A 857 -20.36 1.09 35.09
CA LYS A 857 -21.22 0.50 36.13
C LYS A 857 -20.53 -0.64 36.87
N ASP A 858 -19.83 -1.51 36.15
CA ASP A 858 -19.10 -2.64 36.73
C ASP A 858 -17.87 -2.15 37.53
N PHE A 859 -17.22 -1.06 37.09
CA PHE A 859 -16.18 -0.36 37.84
C PHE A 859 -16.65 0.19 39.20
N PHE A 860 -17.92 0.59 39.35
CA PHE A 860 -18.50 1.04 40.63
C PHE A 860 -19.41 -0.01 41.31
N ARG A 861 -19.71 -1.12 40.62
CA ARG A 861 -20.59 -2.23 41.02
C ARG A 861 -22.02 -1.81 41.39
N VAL A 862 -22.65 -1.00 40.53
CA VAL A 862 -24.02 -0.43 40.69
C VAL A 862 -24.90 -0.65 39.46
N ASP A 863 -26.23 -0.70 39.64
CA ASP A 863 -27.18 -0.85 38.52
C ASP A 863 -27.47 0.51 37.81
N GLU A 864 -27.58 1.62 38.56
CA GLU A 864 -27.97 2.95 38.08
C GLU A 864 -26.96 4.07 38.44
N LEU A 865 -26.18 4.53 37.44
CA LEU A 865 -25.34 5.74 37.51
C LEU A 865 -25.45 6.61 36.25
N ILE A 866 -25.01 7.87 36.35
CA ILE A 866 -24.70 8.75 35.21
C ILE A 866 -23.32 9.40 35.42
N GLY A 867 -22.38 9.16 34.51
CA GLY A 867 -21.10 9.85 34.43
C GLY A 867 -21.17 11.09 33.54
N THR A 868 -20.40 12.12 33.88
CA THR A 868 -20.14 13.27 33.01
C THR A 868 -18.67 13.62 33.09
N VAL A 869 -17.95 13.46 31.97
CA VAL A 869 -16.50 13.66 31.87
C VAL A 869 -16.21 14.72 30.80
N SER A 870 -15.16 15.52 31.03
CA SER A 870 -14.56 16.41 30.05
C SER A 870 -13.09 16.00 29.86
N ALA A 871 -12.72 15.61 28.65
CA ALA A 871 -11.37 15.19 28.29
C ALA A 871 -10.68 16.25 27.41
N GLN A 872 -9.41 16.52 27.69
CA GLN A 872 -8.50 17.26 26.83
C GLN A 872 -7.30 16.38 26.49
N ILE A 873 -7.05 16.19 25.20
CA ILE A 873 -5.91 15.43 24.67
C ILE A 873 -4.85 16.43 24.17
N GLY A 874 -3.57 16.07 24.18
CA GLY A 874 -2.47 16.94 23.71
C GLY A 874 -1.14 16.20 23.61
N PHE A 875 -0.08 16.90 23.24
CA PHE A 875 1.21 16.30 22.89
C PHE A 875 2.41 16.86 23.69
N LYS A 876 2.13 17.55 24.80
CA LYS A 876 3.13 17.98 25.79
C LYS A 876 2.89 17.29 27.13
N GLN A 877 3.96 16.80 27.74
CA GLN A 877 3.97 16.30 29.12
C GLN A 877 3.25 17.27 30.08
N ARG A 878 2.36 16.74 30.92
CA ARG A 878 1.55 17.46 31.91
C ARG A 878 1.90 17.07 33.36
N VAL A 879 2.45 15.87 33.55
CA VAL A 879 2.80 15.24 34.81
C VAL A 879 4.27 15.50 35.14
N PHE A 880 4.51 16.31 36.18
CA PHE A 880 5.85 16.73 36.60
C PHE A 880 6.06 16.58 38.11
N ASN A 881 7.33 16.47 38.52
CA ASN A 881 7.80 16.52 39.91
C ASN A 881 7.25 15.45 40.87
N ILE A 882 6.61 14.37 40.39
CA ILE A 882 6.20 13.24 41.24
C ILE A 882 7.44 12.66 41.96
N ASP A 883 8.59 12.57 41.28
CA ASP A 883 9.89 12.19 41.86
C ASP A 883 10.22 12.92 43.18
N GLU A 884 9.88 14.21 43.31
CA GLU A 884 10.15 14.99 44.53
C GLU A 884 9.32 14.51 45.74
N LEU A 885 8.18 13.86 45.49
CA LEU A 885 7.30 13.31 46.51
C LEU A 885 7.80 11.97 47.06
N GLU A 886 8.78 11.30 46.43
CA GLU A 886 9.22 9.93 46.77
C GLU A 886 9.52 9.77 48.27
N SER A 887 10.22 10.74 48.85
CA SER A 887 10.60 10.76 50.27
C SER A 887 9.43 10.74 51.26
N GLY A 888 8.19 10.93 50.79
CA GLY A 888 6.96 10.85 51.57
C GLY A 888 6.21 9.51 51.48
N PHE A 889 6.69 8.54 50.70
CA PHE A 889 6.05 7.22 50.52
C PHE A 889 6.97 6.09 50.99
N ALA A 890 6.39 5.10 51.69
CA ALA A 890 7.11 3.91 52.14
C ALA A 890 7.19 2.83 51.05
N MET A 891 8.27 2.04 51.08
CA MET A 891 8.26 0.69 50.52
C MET A 891 7.59 -0.26 51.52
N TYR A 892 6.68 -1.13 51.07
CA TYR A 892 6.12 -2.16 51.95
C TYR A 892 6.87 -3.48 51.85
N THR A 893 6.68 -4.34 52.85
CA THR A 893 7.08 -5.75 52.84
C THR A 893 6.08 -6.53 53.69
N VAL A 894 5.36 -7.46 53.07
CA VAL A 894 4.48 -8.40 53.77
C VAL A 894 5.36 -9.43 54.49
N GLY A 895 5.19 -9.54 55.82
CA GLY A 895 5.94 -10.48 56.66
C GLY A 895 5.58 -11.94 56.44
N ASP A 896 6.09 -12.81 57.31
CA ASP A 896 5.84 -14.26 57.29
C ASP A 896 4.74 -14.64 58.31
N LEU A 897 4.07 -15.77 58.08
CA LEU A 897 3.09 -16.35 59.00
C LEU A 897 3.74 -17.44 59.87
N GLU A 898 3.41 -17.49 61.16
CA GLU A 898 3.99 -18.49 62.08
C GLU A 898 3.30 -19.87 61.95
N ASP A 899 4.08 -20.96 61.84
CA ASP A 899 3.57 -22.35 61.90
C ASP A 899 2.70 -22.58 63.16
N LEU A 900 1.46 -23.05 62.96
CA LEU A 900 0.50 -23.31 64.05
C LEU A 900 0.41 -24.80 64.41
N LYS A 901 0.04 -25.09 65.66
CA LYS A 901 -0.12 -26.48 66.15
C LYS A 901 -1.37 -26.61 67.02
N GLY A 902 -2.18 -27.63 66.76
CA GLY A 902 -3.43 -27.88 67.50
C GLY A 902 -3.78 -29.36 67.61
N ASN A 903 -4.88 -29.67 68.30
CA ASN A 903 -5.29 -31.07 68.53
C ASN A 903 -6.20 -31.61 67.41
N SER A 904 -6.85 -30.72 66.66
CA SER A 904 -7.78 -31.01 65.57
C SER A 904 -7.95 -29.76 64.69
N VAL A 905 -8.34 -29.95 63.43
CA VAL A 905 -8.60 -28.87 62.45
C VAL A 905 -9.54 -27.82 63.04
N TYR A 906 -10.67 -28.25 63.61
CA TYR A 906 -11.68 -27.42 64.28
C TYR A 906 -11.21 -26.70 65.56
N SER A 907 -9.94 -26.84 65.96
CA SER A 907 -9.39 -26.27 67.20
C SER A 907 -8.17 -25.36 66.98
N VAL A 908 -7.70 -25.22 65.74
CA VAL A 908 -6.69 -24.21 65.38
C VAL A 908 -7.43 -22.96 64.96
N LYS A 909 -7.15 -21.84 65.61
CA LYS A 909 -7.50 -20.53 65.07
C LYS A 909 -6.40 -20.16 64.07
N LEU A 910 -6.76 -20.05 62.78
CA LEU A 910 -5.86 -19.55 61.74
C LEU A 910 -5.47 -18.08 62.00
N HIS A 911 -4.39 -17.60 61.37
CA HIS A 911 -4.05 -16.18 61.40
C HIS A 911 -5.16 -15.36 60.74
N GLU A 912 -5.59 -14.28 61.39
CA GLU A 912 -6.58 -13.31 60.85
C GLU A 912 -5.88 -12.15 60.12
N THR A 913 -4.62 -11.89 60.45
CA THR A 913 -3.84 -10.75 59.99
C THR A 913 -2.39 -11.14 59.74
N ILE A 914 -1.74 -10.48 58.79
CA ILE A 914 -0.32 -10.60 58.49
C ILE A 914 0.39 -9.26 58.76
N PRO A 915 1.57 -9.24 59.41
CA PRO A 915 2.27 -7.99 59.69
C PRO A 915 2.91 -7.43 58.42
N VAL A 916 2.42 -6.27 57.96
CA VAL A 916 2.99 -5.53 56.83
C VAL A 916 3.88 -4.41 57.36
N ILE A 917 5.12 -4.39 56.87
CA ILE A 917 6.18 -3.47 57.28
C ILE A 917 6.30 -2.38 56.22
N PHE A 918 6.09 -1.12 56.62
CA PHE A 918 6.22 0.05 55.76
C PHE A 918 7.48 0.84 56.14
N ASP A 919 8.51 0.80 55.30
CA ASP A 919 9.80 1.49 55.51
C ASP A 919 9.92 2.76 54.65
N PHE A 920 10.07 3.90 55.31
CA PHE A 920 10.34 5.22 54.70
C PHE A 920 11.85 5.51 54.62
N GLY A 921 12.73 4.53 54.88
CA GLY A 921 14.19 4.65 54.94
C GLY A 921 14.71 5.38 56.18
N THR A 922 13.95 6.34 56.74
CA THR A 922 14.24 7.00 58.02
C THR A 922 13.41 6.49 59.20
N SER A 923 12.34 5.74 58.93
CA SER A 923 11.36 5.28 59.92
C SER A 923 10.55 4.11 59.38
N ILE A 924 10.28 3.13 60.24
CA ILE A 924 9.47 1.96 59.93
C ILE A 924 8.15 2.02 60.71
N THR A 925 7.04 1.76 60.02
CA THR A 925 5.71 1.52 60.59
C THR A 925 5.33 0.07 60.34
N VAL A 926 4.62 -0.58 61.28
CA VAL A 926 4.09 -1.94 61.08
C VAL A 926 2.59 -1.91 61.33
N LYS A 927 1.82 -2.53 60.46
CA LYS A 927 0.37 -2.71 60.56
C LYS A 927 0.03 -4.19 60.39
N ASP A 928 -0.82 -4.71 61.25
CA ASP A 928 -1.37 -6.05 61.09
C ASP A 928 -2.58 -5.96 60.14
N MET A 929 -2.43 -6.49 58.92
CA MET A 929 -3.39 -6.33 57.83
C MET A 929 -4.16 -7.63 57.57
N PHE A 930 -5.46 -7.54 57.30
CA PHE A 930 -6.34 -8.70 57.07
C PHE A 930 -6.11 -9.30 55.68
N PHE A 931 -6.39 -10.58 55.50
CA PHE A 931 -6.30 -11.26 54.21
C PHE A 931 -7.34 -12.39 54.11
N LEU A 932 -7.70 -12.78 52.89
CA LEU A 932 -8.51 -13.97 52.63
C LEU A 932 -7.63 -15.20 52.43
N TYR A 933 -8.15 -16.38 52.74
CA TYR A 933 -7.52 -17.67 52.43
C TYR A 933 -8.04 -18.22 51.10
N ASP A 934 -7.18 -18.93 50.38
CA ASP A 934 -7.63 -19.90 49.38
C ASP A 934 -8.42 -21.02 50.10
N GLU A 935 -9.64 -21.27 49.65
CA GLU A 935 -10.54 -22.24 50.27
C GLU A 935 -10.04 -23.68 50.09
N ASP A 936 -9.36 -23.99 48.98
CA ASP A 936 -8.81 -25.33 48.71
C ASP A 936 -7.54 -25.61 49.55
N SER A 937 -6.74 -24.59 49.86
CA SER A 937 -5.55 -24.71 50.75
C SER A 937 -5.85 -25.23 52.16
N ILE A 938 -7.10 -25.11 52.62
CA ILE A 938 -7.56 -25.52 53.97
C ILE A 938 -7.99 -27.00 54.01
N ALA A 939 -8.00 -27.71 52.87
CA ALA A 939 -8.45 -29.10 52.78
C ALA A 939 -7.49 -30.12 53.42
N VAL A 940 -7.88 -30.71 54.56
CA VAL A 940 -7.11 -31.78 55.22
C VAL A 940 -7.36 -33.14 54.57
N VAL A 941 -6.42 -33.58 53.73
CA VAL A 941 -6.47 -34.90 53.09
C VAL A 941 -6.34 -36.03 54.12
N ASN A 942 -7.11 -37.11 53.93
CA ASN A 942 -7.03 -38.31 54.76
C ASN A 942 -5.57 -38.79 54.92
N GLU A 943 -5.16 -39.05 56.16
CA GLU A 943 -3.81 -39.53 56.56
C GLU A 943 -2.67 -38.51 56.54
N GLN A 944 -2.95 -37.22 56.28
CA GLN A 944 -2.00 -36.14 56.55
C GLN A 944 -2.19 -35.54 57.96
N GLN A 945 -1.08 -35.30 58.67
CA GLN A 945 -1.05 -34.60 59.97
C GLN A 945 -0.83 -33.09 59.82
N PHE A 946 -0.71 -32.61 58.59
CA PHE A 946 -0.40 -31.22 58.25
C PHE A 946 -1.32 -30.80 57.11
N TYR A 947 -1.75 -29.54 57.13
CA TYR A 947 -2.25 -28.82 55.98
C TYR A 947 -1.57 -27.44 55.94
N MET A 948 -1.69 -26.76 54.81
CA MET A 948 -0.89 -25.58 54.49
C MET A 948 -1.80 -24.47 53.97
N PRO A 949 -2.45 -23.70 54.88
CA PRO A 949 -3.29 -22.58 54.48
C PRO A 949 -2.48 -21.52 53.75
N THR A 950 -3.00 -21.06 52.62
CA THR A 950 -2.37 -20.07 51.75
C THR A 950 -3.29 -18.87 51.60
N THR A 951 -2.73 -17.66 51.51
CA THR A 951 -3.47 -16.46 51.06
C THR A 951 -4.19 -16.72 49.75
N LYS A 952 -5.43 -16.24 49.63
CA LYS A 952 -6.15 -16.23 48.34
C LYS A 952 -5.39 -15.32 47.37
N ASN A 953 -5.19 -15.80 46.14
CA ASN A 953 -4.50 -15.09 45.07
C ASN A 953 -3.15 -14.50 45.55
N LEU A 954 -2.89 -13.21 45.31
CA LEU A 954 -1.68 -12.52 45.75
C LEU A 954 -2.01 -11.35 46.68
N PHE A 955 -1.89 -11.54 47.99
CA PHE A 955 -2.07 -10.45 48.95
C PHE A 955 -0.91 -9.44 48.87
N MET A 956 -1.21 -8.21 48.44
CA MET A 956 -0.23 -7.18 48.10
C MET A 956 0.91 -7.71 47.21
N GLY A 957 0.57 -8.51 46.20
CA GLY A 957 1.53 -9.06 45.24
C GLY A 957 2.32 -10.29 45.72
N VAL A 958 2.05 -10.82 46.92
CA VAL A 958 2.69 -12.05 47.40
C VAL A 958 1.68 -13.11 47.84
N SER A 959 2.03 -14.37 47.57
CA SER A 959 1.41 -15.50 48.27
C SER A 959 2.14 -15.76 49.60
N ARG A 960 1.41 -16.18 50.62
CA ARG A 960 1.94 -16.56 51.95
C ARG A 960 1.26 -17.82 52.46
N ASP A 961 2.09 -18.79 52.81
CA ASP A 961 1.73 -20.09 53.38
C ASP A 961 2.33 -20.28 54.78
N TYR A 962 1.82 -21.25 55.53
CA TYR A 962 2.40 -21.75 56.79
C TYR A 962 1.87 -23.15 57.10
N ASN A 963 2.55 -23.91 57.96
CA ASN A 963 2.13 -25.27 58.31
C ASN A 963 1.17 -25.24 59.50
N VAL A 964 0.10 -26.03 59.43
CA VAL A 964 -0.76 -26.33 60.58
C VAL A 964 -0.63 -27.80 60.99
N GLU A 965 0.07 -28.09 62.09
CA GLU A 965 0.26 -29.45 62.62
C GLU A 965 -0.91 -29.89 63.52
N ILE A 966 -1.47 -31.06 63.23
CA ILE A 966 -2.55 -31.70 63.99
C ILE A 966 -2.00 -32.86 64.83
N LEU A 967 -1.94 -32.64 66.14
CA LEU A 967 -1.17 -33.43 67.11
C LEU A 967 -1.81 -34.77 67.56
N THR A 968 -3.04 -35.10 67.13
CA THR A 968 -3.78 -36.27 67.66
C THR A 968 -4.58 -37.08 66.63
N GLU A 969 -4.12 -38.31 66.36
CA GLU A 969 -4.90 -39.35 65.68
C GLU A 969 -6.02 -39.91 66.58
N ALA A 970 -7.13 -39.17 66.75
CA ALA A 970 -8.20 -39.55 67.68
C ALA A 970 -9.64 -39.26 67.19
N GLY A 971 -9.93 -39.55 65.91
CA GLY A 971 -11.31 -39.59 65.40
C GLY A 971 -11.44 -39.07 63.97
N ARG A 972 -11.56 -39.97 62.99
CA ARG A 972 -11.92 -39.60 61.62
C ARG A 972 -13.45 -39.61 61.44
N LEU A 973 -13.97 -38.58 60.81
CA LEU A 973 -15.22 -38.57 60.05
C LEU A 973 -14.94 -37.88 58.72
N ALA A 974 -15.71 -38.22 57.68
CA ALA A 974 -15.62 -37.51 56.40
C ALA A 974 -16.33 -36.16 56.49
N ILE A 975 -15.74 -35.14 55.86
CA ILE A 975 -16.39 -33.87 55.58
C ILE A 975 -16.66 -33.88 54.08
N ASP A 976 -17.92 -34.11 53.68
CA ASP A 976 -18.28 -34.16 52.25
C ASP A 976 -18.49 -32.76 51.66
N ASN A 977 -18.60 -31.71 52.49
CA ASN A 977 -18.55 -30.29 52.14
C ASN A 977 -18.30 -29.44 53.41
N LEU A 978 -17.48 -28.40 53.32
CA LEU A 978 -17.52 -27.23 54.20
C LEU A 978 -18.29 -26.12 53.48
N ARG A 979 -18.99 -25.25 54.21
CA ARG A 979 -19.78 -24.17 53.59
C ARG A 979 -19.76 -22.92 54.44
N LEU A 980 -19.39 -21.80 53.84
CA LEU A 980 -19.48 -20.48 54.44
C LEU A 980 -20.96 -20.11 54.69
N ILE A 981 -21.23 -19.41 55.79
CA ILE A 981 -22.57 -18.88 56.10
C ILE A 981 -22.62 -17.42 55.66
N GLY A 982 -23.34 -17.16 54.58
CA GLY A 982 -23.93 -15.85 54.32
C GLY A 982 -25.23 -15.69 55.12
N ASP A 983 -25.53 -14.44 55.49
CA ASP A 983 -26.79 -13.86 55.97
C ASP A 983 -27.83 -14.71 56.72
N ASN A 984 -28.20 -14.16 57.89
CA ASN A 984 -29.36 -14.44 58.77
C ASN A 984 -29.03 -15.14 60.10
N GLY A 985 -28.28 -14.45 60.97
CA GLY A 985 -27.87 -14.97 62.27
C GLY A 985 -29.01 -15.24 63.27
N GLN A 986 -29.04 -16.44 63.84
CA GLN A 986 -29.73 -16.74 65.10
C GLN A 986 -28.85 -17.58 66.03
N ASN A 987 -28.56 -17.04 67.22
CA ASN A 987 -27.81 -17.72 68.27
C ASN A 987 -28.73 -18.58 69.16
N LEU A 988 -28.33 -19.83 69.48
CA LEU A 988 -28.79 -20.57 70.66
C LEU A 988 -27.89 -21.79 70.96
N TYR A 989 -27.42 -21.94 72.21
CA TYR A 989 -26.66 -23.11 72.69
C TYR A 989 -27.30 -23.69 73.97
N GLU A 990 -27.30 -25.01 74.11
CA GLU A 990 -27.20 -25.75 75.39
C GLU A 990 -26.61 -27.15 75.13
N TRP A 991 -26.04 -27.82 76.14
CA TRP A 991 -25.18 -29.02 75.98
C TRP A 991 -25.57 -30.20 76.89
N GLU A 992 -24.99 -31.39 76.58
CA GLU A 992 -25.10 -32.71 77.26
C GLU A 992 -26.27 -33.65 76.85
N PRO A 993 -26.09 -34.99 76.89
CA PRO A 993 -24.93 -35.75 76.37
C PRO A 993 -25.30 -37.08 75.64
N LEU A 994 -24.33 -37.61 74.86
CA LEU A 994 -24.23 -38.99 74.28
C LEU A 994 -25.22 -39.43 73.17
N GLU A 995 -24.64 -39.55 71.96
CA GLU A 995 -25.11 -40.26 70.73
C GLU A 995 -26.40 -39.77 70.02
N PRO A 996 -26.47 -39.78 68.66
CA PRO A 996 -25.39 -39.96 67.67
C PRO A 996 -24.85 -38.60 67.16
N VAL A 997 -23.97 -38.64 66.15
CA VAL A 997 -23.31 -37.47 65.53
C VAL A 997 -24.27 -36.70 64.60
N PRO A 998 -24.30 -35.35 64.62
CA PRO A 998 -24.88 -34.53 63.55
C PRO A 998 -23.86 -34.27 62.43
N ASP A 999 -24.33 -34.16 61.18
CA ASP A 999 -23.48 -34.16 59.98
C ASP A 999 -22.66 -32.87 59.73
N THR A 1000 -22.67 -31.91 60.65
CA THR A 1000 -21.93 -30.63 60.59
C THR A 1000 -21.47 -30.17 61.98
N ALA A 1001 -20.30 -29.52 62.05
CA ALA A 1001 -19.78 -28.89 63.27
C ALA A 1001 -18.93 -27.65 62.91
N GLU A 1002 -19.15 -26.55 63.62
CA GLU A 1002 -18.57 -25.23 63.32
C GLU A 1002 -17.31 -24.93 64.15
N ALA A 1003 -16.39 -24.14 63.59
CA ALA A 1003 -15.27 -23.53 64.31
C ALA A 1003 -15.68 -22.13 64.83
N TYR A 1004 -15.12 -21.70 65.97
CA TYR A 1004 -15.64 -20.55 66.72
C TYR A 1004 -14.87 -19.25 66.45
N TYR A 1005 -15.49 -18.32 65.71
CA TYR A 1005 -15.09 -16.91 65.66
C TYR A 1005 -15.73 -16.09 66.79
N GLY A 1006 -15.05 -15.04 67.25
CA GLY A 1006 -15.63 -14.02 68.15
C GLY A 1006 -16.30 -12.90 67.36
N GLY A 1007 -17.29 -12.17 67.91
CA GLY A 1007 -17.79 -12.24 69.28
C GLY A 1007 -19.16 -11.56 69.46
N THR A 1008 -19.52 -11.27 70.70
CA THR A 1008 -20.85 -10.77 71.09
C THR A 1008 -21.07 -9.31 70.70
N GLY A 1009 -21.98 -9.05 69.76
CA GLY A 1009 -22.24 -7.71 69.22
C GLY A 1009 -23.10 -6.78 70.09
N ILE A 1010 -23.44 -5.62 69.51
CA ILE A 1010 -24.41 -4.64 70.01
C ILE A 1010 -25.52 -4.52 68.95
N SER A 1011 -26.79 -4.50 69.37
CA SER A 1011 -27.93 -4.17 68.50
C SER A 1011 -28.62 -2.91 69.00
N GLY A 1012 -28.89 -1.98 68.08
CA GLY A 1012 -29.12 -0.56 68.40
C GLY A 1012 -30.42 0.09 67.88
N THR A 1013 -31.32 -0.68 67.24
CA THR A 1013 -32.69 -0.29 66.83
C THR A 1013 -32.86 0.93 65.89
N TYR A 1014 -33.21 0.64 64.62
CA TYR A 1014 -34.27 1.25 63.78
C TYR A 1014 -34.90 2.59 64.24
N PRO A 1015 -35.09 3.55 63.31
CA PRO A 1015 -36.12 3.39 62.26
C PRO A 1015 -35.61 2.89 60.90
#